data_AF-A0A7X8K6A7-F1
#
_entry.id   AF-A0A7X8K6A7-F1
#
_cell.length_a   1.000
_cell.length_b   1.000
_cell.length_c   1.000
_cell.angle_alpha   90.00
_cell.angle_beta   90.00
_cell.angle_gamma   90.00
#
_symmetry.space_group_name_H-M   'P 1'
#
loop_
_entity.id
_entity.type
_entity.pdbx_description
1 polymer ?
#
loop_
_entity_poly.entity_id
_entity_poly.type
_entity_poly.pdbx_seq_one_letter_code
_entity_poly.pdbx_strand_id
1 'polypeptide(L)'
;MKTPRPLLDDIGNVRERKNLYLKELFEAEAADNKEEIRRLKAQRSSHTYNLSLEEARKKEAIFLKELRQKTDEYEKTLSSDPLKNLKSEAFAAAQKYSFYQQLSDLSYDFSFLAGENDFRQDQLPRIIANQEALMERFSSAEAKLAVEKSKDHSAFEREAELYRQERKAQLQRDLVDLKAKQKQRIISDKAFANEKKMAQLAARDDIRAKQNAHPVKRLEEEKRNLRYRLKNDLRLGLKVLESDISDLRRKTPIEIEQSIPWKSFLSIPLPGLGQLLNGQWQKGIFFFIASAFIYLAAIPYALGYANYQGTGISGLITLAEGGARLHRSIIFMVEGIIAIFLLIFAAALFIISFRDTYETERRKMHGIRPFTWFESRVTIEEKGFPYLVTLPALIVTVFIILVPIMTTILISFTNMDPNHQSKFNWIGIANYKLIALGQGIAGSAFWLILGWTLIWTLGATTLAISIGFILSLLVNQERLKGKKFFRTVFLLPWAVPAFITIMFFSIMVSSTGPITQIIKAVTGQVINIKNSSTLTRIFLIFLQGWLGSAYIFLLSTGVLQGIPSDLYEAAEIDGATSWQKTMRITVPLILFQTAPLLVGQYTFNFNNFSIIFLFNQGGPFNPSLYGNLAGSTDILISYIYKLTIQNQYQGIGAAITIVISVVLMFVAWLGYRNTKAFKEE
;
A
#
# COMPACT_ATOMS: atom_id res chain seq x y z
N MET A 1 36.71 -24.00 19.22
CA MET A 1 36.19 -23.32 20.43
C MET A 1 34.78 -22.83 20.14
N LYS A 2 33.75 -23.51 20.67
CA LYS A 2 32.38 -22.96 20.65
C LYS A 2 32.26 -22.08 21.89
N THR A 3 32.40 -20.77 21.74
CA THR A 3 32.21 -19.83 22.85
C THR A 3 30.83 -20.04 23.48
N PRO A 4 30.68 -19.88 24.81
CA PRO A 4 29.38 -19.94 25.46
C PRO A 4 28.43 -18.94 24.78
N ARG A 5 27.14 -19.30 24.62
CA ARG A 5 26.17 -18.43 23.95
C ARG A 5 26.20 -17.05 24.62
N PRO A 6 26.59 -15.97 23.91
CA PRO A 6 26.66 -14.66 24.51
C PRO A 6 25.25 -14.24 24.95
N LEU A 7 25.14 -13.70 26.15
CA LEU A 7 23.91 -13.05 26.61
C LEU A 7 23.89 -11.65 26.01
N LEU A 8 22.92 -11.39 25.14
CA LEU A 8 22.78 -10.14 24.40
C LEU A 8 21.58 -9.38 24.92
N ASP A 9 21.73 -8.05 25.01
CA ASP A 9 20.58 -7.15 25.04
C ASP A 9 20.04 -6.90 23.62
N ASP A 10 18.88 -6.24 23.49
CA ASP A 10 18.25 -6.03 22.18
C ASP A 10 19.03 -5.08 21.25
N ILE A 11 19.96 -4.32 21.82
CA ILE A 11 20.84 -3.38 21.11
C ILE A 11 22.10 -4.11 20.61
N GLY A 12 22.32 -5.35 21.03
CA GLY A 12 23.45 -6.19 20.62
C GLY A 12 24.65 -6.09 21.56
N ASN A 13 24.52 -5.45 22.73
CA ASN A 13 25.60 -5.44 23.72
C ASN A 13 25.67 -6.79 24.44
N VAL A 14 26.88 -7.30 24.61
CA VAL A 14 27.13 -8.50 25.42
C VAL A 14 27.03 -8.12 26.90
N ARG A 15 26.29 -8.92 27.66
CA ARG A 15 26.07 -8.78 29.11
C ARG A 15 26.64 -9.99 29.84
N GLU A 16 27.16 -9.78 31.04
CA GLU A 16 27.57 -10.89 31.90
C GLU A 16 26.33 -11.59 32.48
N ARG A 17 26.38 -12.91 32.69
CA ARG A 17 25.26 -13.63 33.30
C ARG A 17 25.21 -13.37 34.81
N LYS A 18 24.05 -12.98 35.33
CA LYS A 18 23.77 -12.90 36.78
C LYS A 18 23.41 -14.29 37.33
N ASN A 19 22.77 -15.13 36.52
CA ASN A 19 22.47 -16.50 36.90
C ASN A 19 23.72 -17.39 36.88
N LEU A 20 24.30 -17.60 38.06
CA LEU A 20 25.53 -18.38 38.23
C LEU A 20 25.37 -19.84 37.78
N TYR A 21 24.22 -20.47 38.04
CA TYR A 21 23.94 -21.83 37.57
C TYR A 21 24.00 -21.93 36.04
N LEU A 22 23.36 -20.97 35.34
CA LEU A 22 23.40 -20.93 33.88
C LEU A 22 24.78 -20.56 33.34
N LYS A 23 25.54 -19.71 34.06
CA LYS A 23 26.92 -19.37 33.72
C LYS A 23 27.80 -20.62 33.72
N GLU A 24 27.81 -21.35 34.84
CA GLU A 24 28.56 -22.62 34.99
C GLU A 24 28.11 -23.67 33.97
N LEU A 25 26.80 -23.82 33.76
CA LEU A 25 26.25 -24.77 32.78
C LEU A 25 26.72 -24.46 31.36
N PHE A 26 26.67 -23.20 30.92
CA PHE A 26 27.08 -22.82 29.57
C PHE A 26 28.60 -22.82 29.38
N GLU A 27 29.38 -22.57 30.43
CA GLU A 27 30.84 -22.74 30.42
C GLU A 27 31.20 -24.22 30.27
N ALA A 28 30.53 -25.13 31.00
CA ALA A 28 30.71 -26.57 30.86
C ALA A 28 30.29 -27.08 29.46
N GLU A 29 29.19 -26.54 28.88
CA GLU A 29 28.79 -26.83 27.49
C GLU A 29 29.80 -26.31 26.46
N ALA A 30 30.37 -25.13 26.66
CA ALA A 30 31.40 -24.56 25.79
C ALA A 30 32.71 -25.37 25.82
N ALA A 31 33.03 -25.95 26.97
CA ALA A 31 34.18 -26.84 27.18
C ALA A 31 33.92 -28.31 26.77
N ASP A 32 32.70 -28.66 26.34
CA ASP A 32 32.25 -30.05 26.06
C ASP A 32 32.46 -31.02 27.24
N ASN A 33 32.39 -30.52 28.48
CA ASN A 33 32.57 -31.32 29.69
C ASN A 33 31.27 -32.02 30.11
N LYS A 34 31.03 -33.21 29.55
CA LYS A 34 29.80 -33.99 29.76
C LYS A 34 29.57 -34.42 31.22
N GLU A 35 30.63 -34.66 31.99
CA GLU A 35 30.52 -35.05 33.40
C GLU A 35 30.01 -33.88 34.24
N GLU A 36 30.59 -32.70 34.06
CA GLU A 36 30.17 -31.50 34.78
C GLU A 36 28.75 -31.06 34.40
N ILE A 37 28.38 -31.14 33.11
CA ILE A 37 27.00 -30.89 32.66
C ILE A 37 26.02 -31.84 33.37
N ARG A 38 26.36 -33.13 33.50
CA ARG A 38 25.49 -34.12 34.16
C ARG A 38 25.38 -33.84 35.65
N ARG A 39 26.48 -33.47 36.31
CA ARG A 39 26.53 -33.07 37.71
C ARG A 39 25.67 -31.83 37.98
N LEU A 40 25.86 -30.76 37.22
CA LEU A 40 25.09 -29.52 37.35
C LEU A 40 23.59 -29.75 37.14
N LYS A 41 23.21 -30.54 36.12
CA LYS A 41 21.80 -30.91 35.90
C LYS A 41 21.21 -31.75 37.04
N ALA A 42 21.98 -32.67 37.62
CA ALA A 42 21.54 -33.47 38.76
C ALA A 42 21.40 -32.63 40.05
N GLN A 43 22.25 -31.61 40.22
CA GLN A 43 22.26 -30.71 41.38
C GLN A 43 21.47 -29.41 41.13
N ARG A 44 20.65 -29.34 40.08
CA ARG A 44 19.93 -28.12 39.68
C ARG A 44 19.13 -27.51 40.82
N SER A 45 18.34 -28.30 41.54
CA SER A 45 17.51 -27.82 42.65
C SER A 45 18.30 -27.51 43.92
N SER A 46 19.47 -28.11 44.10
CA SER A 46 20.33 -27.91 45.28
C SER A 46 21.45 -26.89 45.05
N HIS A 47 21.57 -26.32 43.84
CA HIS A 47 22.56 -25.32 43.51
C HIS A 47 22.34 -24.03 44.31
N THR A 48 23.40 -23.46 44.90
CA THR A 48 23.36 -22.30 45.80
C THR A 48 22.56 -21.13 45.21
N TYR A 49 22.81 -20.78 43.95
CA TYR A 49 22.05 -19.75 43.24
C TYR A 49 20.55 -20.07 43.16
N ASN A 50 20.16 -21.29 42.79
CA ASN A 50 18.74 -21.63 42.63
C ASN A 50 18.00 -21.64 43.96
N LEU A 51 18.65 -22.05 45.06
CA LEU A 51 18.11 -21.93 46.42
C LEU A 51 17.87 -20.47 46.81
N SER A 52 18.85 -19.59 46.56
CA SER A 52 18.72 -18.15 46.83
C SER A 52 17.61 -17.50 45.98
N LEU A 53 17.48 -17.93 44.72
CA LEU A 53 16.42 -17.48 43.83
C LEU A 53 15.04 -17.95 44.30
N GLU A 54 14.92 -19.19 44.76
CA GLU A 54 13.66 -19.73 45.31
C GLU A 54 13.25 -19.00 46.59
N GLU A 55 14.20 -18.73 47.49
CA GLU A 55 13.95 -17.94 48.69
C GLU A 55 13.49 -16.52 48.36
N ALA A 56 14.15 -15.86 47.39
CA ALA A 56 13.75 -14.55 46.89
C ALA A 56 12.33 -14.57 46.29
N ARG A 57 11.97 -15.60 45.50
CA ARG A 57 10.62 -15.77 44.94
C ARG A 57 9.56 -16.00 46.02
N LYS A 58 9.88 -16.73 47.10
CA LYS A 58 8.97 -16.89 48.26
C LYS A 58 8.74 -15.56 48.96
N LYS A 59 9.80 -14.78 49.20
CA LYS A 59 9.71 -13.42 49.76
C LYS A 59 8.89 -12.49 48.85
N GLU A 60 9.10 -12.55 47.54
CA GLU A 60 8.33 -11.79 46.54
C GLU A 60 6.85 -12.13 46.60
N ALA A 61 6.48 -13.41 46.67
CA ALA A 61 5.07 -13.82 46.75
C ALA A 61 4.36 -13.30 48.02
N ILE A 62 5.04 -13.33 49.17
CA ILE A 62 4.52 -12.77 50.43
C ILE A 62 4.39 -11.25 50.30
N PHE A 63 5.44 -10.57 49.84
CA PHE A 63 5.45 -9.13 49.62
C PHE A 63 4.33 -8.67 48.68
N LEU A 64 4.11 -9.35 47.55
CA LEU A 64 3.04 -8.98 46.61
C LEU A 64 1.64 -9.15 47.20
N LYS A 65 1.43 -10.14 48.07
CA LYS A 65 0.16 -10.34 48.77
C LYS A 65 -0.10 -9.22 49.79
N GLU A 66 0.91 -8.85 50.56
CA GLU A 66 0.83 -7.73 51.51
C GLU A 66 0.67 -6.39 50.79
N LEU A 67 1.41 -6.17 49.70
CA LEU A 67 1.32 -4.97 48.90
C LEU A 67 -0.08 -4.80 48.34
N ARG A 68 -0.71 -5.87 47.84
CA ARG A 68 -2.09 -5.81 47.36
C ARG A 68 -3.05 -5.30 48.44
N GLN A 69 -2.92 -5.78 49.67
CA GLN A 69 -3.75 -5.30 50.79
C GLN A 69 -3.49 -3.81 51.09
N LYS A 70 -2.22 -3.40 51.16
CA LYS A 70 -1.83 -1.99 51.38
C LYS A 70 -2.33 -1.07 50.25
N THR A 71 -2.24 -1.53 49.01
CA THR A 71 -2.74 -0.80 47.84
C THR A 71 -4.26 -0.68 47.88
N ASP A 72 -4.98 -1.74 48.22
CA ASP A 72 -6.44 -1.73 48.37
C ASP A 72 -6.89 -0.77 49.51
N GLU A 73 -6.14 -0.71 50.61
CA GLU A 73 -6.35 0.26 51.70
C GLU A 73 -6.08 1.70 51.27
N TYR A 74 -4.96 1.95 50.60
CA TYR A 74 -4.63 3.26 50.04
C TYR A 74 -5.70 3.72 49.03
N GLU A 75 -6.18 2.81 48.18
CA GLU A 75 -7.24 3.08 47.22
C GLU A 75 -8.58 3.46 47.85
N LYS A 76 -8.89 2.98 49.06
CA LYS A 76 -10.09 3.40 49.80
C LYS A 76 -10.01 4.86 50.23
N THR A 77 -8.81 5.37 50.52
CA THR A 77 -8.60 6.79 50.89
C THR A 77 -8.85 7.75 49.72
N LEU A 78 -8.86 7.26 48.48
CA LEU A 78 -8.97 8.02 47.23
C LEU A 78 -10.35 7.88 46.54
N SER A 79 -11.39 7.48 47.27
CA SER A 79 -12.65 6.95 46.72
C SER A 79 -13.44 7.92 45.79
N SER A 80 -13.12 9.21 45.79
CA SER A 80 -13.69 10.24 44.90
C SER A 80 -12.71 10.85 43.90
N ASP A 81 -11.45 10.39 43.87
CA ASP A 81 -10.40 10.97 43.04
C ASP A 81 -10.44 10.42 41.60
N PRO A 82 -10.56 11.29 40.57
CA PRO A 82 -10.55 10.85 39.17
C PRO A 82 -9.24 10.19 38.72
N LEU A 83 -8.14 10.41 39.45
CA LEU A 83 -6.81 9.85 39.20
C LEU A 83 -6.44 8.74 40.19
N LYS A 84 -7.41 8.21 40.95
CA LYS A 84 -7.22 7.14 41.94
C LYS A 84 -6.33 6.00 41.46
N ASN A 85 -6.57 5.48 40.25
CA ASN A 85 -5.83 4.35 39.70
C ASN A 85 -4.33 4.67 39.50
N LEU A 86 -4.03 5.88 39.00
CA LEU A 86 -2.64 6.31 38.76
C LEU A 86 -1.91 6.57 40.08
N LYS A 87 -2.61 7.15 41.07
CA LYS A 87 -2.05 7.35 42.41
C LYS A 87 -1.76 6.02 43.11
N SER A 88 -2.70 5.08 43.03
CA SER A 88 -2.55 3.70 43.52
C SER A 88 -1.36 3.00 42.87
N GLU A 89 -1.22 3.15 41.55
CA GLU A 89 -0.10 2.61 40.79
C GLU A 89 1.25 3.22 41.22
N ALA A 90 1.33 4.55 41.39
CA ALA A 90 2.53 5.23 41.85
C ALA A 90 2.93 4.79 43.26
N PHE A 91 1.96 4.65 44.18
CA PHE A 91 2.18 4.11 45.52
C PHE A 91 2.74 2.69 45.48
N ALA A 92 2.13 1.81 44.68
CA ALA A 92 2.58 0.44 44.52
C ALA A 92 3.98 0.36 43.89
N ALA A 93 4.28 1.24 42.93
CA ALA A 93 5.59 1.31 42.27
C ALA A 93 6.71 1.66 43.27
N ALA A 94 6.51 2.64 44.14
CA ALA A 94 7.51 3.02 45.13
C ALA A 94 7.86 1.87 46.10
N GLN A 95 6.84 1.11 46.54
CA GLN A 95 7.03 -0.08 47.38
C GLN A 95 7.77 -1.19 46.61
N LYS A 96 7.38 -1.44 45.36
CA LYS A 96 8.03 -2.44 44.49
C LYS A 96 9.48 -2.09 44.21
N TYR A 97 9.79 -0.83 43.93
CA TYR A 97 11.17 -0.39 43.72
C TYR A 97 12.03 -0.70 44.95
N SER A 98 11.57 -0.29 46.13
CA SER A 98 12.28 -0.51 47.39
C SER A 98 12.55 -1.99 47.66
N PHE A 99 11.61 -2.87 47.32
CA PHE A 99 11.75 -4.31 47.44
C PHE A 99 12.70 -4.91 46.38
N TYR A 100 12.48 -4.62 45.10
CA TYR A 100 13.24 -5.23 44.01
C TYR A 100 14.68 -4.71 43.90
N GLN A 101 14.95 -3.48 44.34
CA GLN A 101 16.30 -2.92 44.35
C GLN A 101 17.26 -3.79 45.16
N GLN A 102 16.80 -4.36 46.28
CA GLN A 102 17.57 -5.26 47.15
C GLN A 102 17.88 -6.61 46.49
N LEU A 103 17.09 -7.00 45.48
CA LEU A 103 17.21 -8.28 44.76
C LEU A 103 17.77 -8.09 43.34
N SER A 104 18.11 -6.87 42.95
CA SER A 104 18.48 -6.50 41.58
C SER A 104 19.75 -7.21 41.11
N ASP A 105 20.69 -7.49 42.02
CA ASP A 105 21.93 -8.22 41.72
C ASP A 105 21.73 -9.73 41.56
N LEU A 106 20.63 -10.28 42.10
CA LEU A 106 20.36 -11.71 42.05
C LEU A 106 19.91 -12.17 40.65
N SER A 107 19.12 -11.36 39.92
CA SER A 107 18.71 -11.72 38.56
C SER A 107 18.38 -10.50 37.71
N TYR A 108 18.51 -10.65 36.39
CA TYR A 108 18.08 -9.60 35.47
C TYR A 108 16.56 -9.34 35.48
N ASP A 109 15.75 -10.31 35.89
CA ASP A 109 14.30 -10.10 36.07
C ASP A 109 14.02 -9.15 37.23
N PHE A 110 14.68 -9.33 38.37
CA PHE A 110 14.56 -8.39 39.50
C PHE A 110 15.18 -7.03 39.16
N SER A 111 16.30 -7.00 38.42
CA SER A 111 16.88 -5.75 37.92
C SER A 111 15.92 -5.00 37.00
N PHE A 112 15.22 -5.70 36.10
CA PHE A 112 14.21 -5.11 35.23
C PHE A 112 13.03 -4.57 36.05
N LEU A 113 12.52 -5.35 37.00
CA LEU A 113 11.40 -4.94 37.85
C LEU A 113 11.77 -3.74 38.74
N ALA A 114 13.00 -3.67 39.26
CA ALA A 114 13.48 -2.51 39.99
C ALA A 114 13.46 -1.27 39.08
N GLY A 115 14.11 -1.31 37.91
CA GLY A 115 14.15 -0.18 36.99
C GLY A 115 12.79 0.23 36.44
N GLU A 116 11.89 -0.72 36.15
CA GLU A 116 10.52 -0.42 35.72
C GLU A 116 9.78 0.39 36.79
N ASN A 117 9.87 -0.04 38.06
CA ASN A 117 9.21 0.64 39.15
C ASN A 117 9.92 1.94 39.54
N ASP A 118 11.21 2.10 39.22
CA ASP A 118 11.93 3.37 39.35
C ASP A 118 11.37 4.44 38.40
N PHE A 119 11.19 4.10 37.13
CA PHE A 119 10.52 4.99 36.17
C PHE A 119 9.08 5.32 36.59
N ARG A 120 8.32 4.30 37.04
CA ARG A 120 6.93 4.52 37.49
C ARG A 120 6.87 5.41 38.73
N GLN A 121 7.72 5.23 39.74
CA GLN A 121 7.70 6.06 40.95
C GLN A 121 8.19 7.50 40.69
N ASP A 122 9.11 7.73 39.74
CA ASP A 122 9.61 9.07 39.43
C ASP A 122 8.64 9.86 38.54
N GLN A 123 8.11 9.23 37.50
CA GLN A 123 7.35 9.93 36.46
C GLN A 123 5.85 10.01 36.77
N LEU A 124 5.22 8.98 37.34
CA LEU A 124 3.77 9.00 37.60
C LEU A 124 3.35 10.17 38.49
N PRO A 125 4.05 10.53 39.59
CA PRO A 125 3.70 11.70 40.39
C PRO A 125 3.72 13.01 39.58
N ARG A 126 4.67 13.17 38.65
CA ARG A 126 4.75 14.36 37.78
C ARG A 126 3.59 14.41 36.78
N ILE A 127 3.24 13.26 36.20
CA ILE A 127 2.09 13.12 35.29
C ILE A 127 0.78 13.45 36.03
N ILE A 128 0.62 12.91 37.24
CA ILE A 128 -0.54 13.16 38.11
C ILE A 128 -0.63 14.64 38.46
N ALA A 129 0.45 15.25 38.96
CA ALA A 129 0.47 16.66 39.34
C ALA A 129 0.14 17.60 38.17
N ASN A 130 0.65 17.31 36.97
CA ASN A 130 0.29 18.08 35.76
C ASN A 130 -1.20 17.92 35.43
N GLN A 131 -1.73 16.70 35.54
CA GLN A 131 -3.15 16.44 35.27
C GLN A 131 -4.07 17.12 36.30
N GLU A 132 -3.71 17.10 37.59
CA GLU A 132 -4.41 17.83 38.65
C GLU A 132 -4.40 19.35 38.40
N ALA A 133 -3.25 19.92 38.06
CA ALA A 133 -3.13 21.33 37.73
C ALA A 133 -3.99 21.73 36.50
N LEU A 134 -4.09 20.84 35.50
CA LEU A 134 -4.98 21.05 34.35
C LEU A 134 -6.45 20.95 34.74
N MET A 135 -6.83 20.02 35.61
CA MET A 135 -8.20 19.88 36.11
C MET A 135 -8.62 21.12 36.91
N GLU A 136 -7.75 21.61 37.78
CA GLU A 136 -7.98 22.83 38.56
C GLU A 136 -8.15 24.06 37.64
N ARG A 137 -7.25 24.24 36.67
CA ARG A 137 -7.37 25.33 35.69
C ARG A 137 -8.64 25.22 34.87
N PHE A 138 -9.05 24.01 34.49
CA PHE A 138 -10.30 23.79 33.75
C PHE A 138 -11.52 24.17 34.58
N SER A 139 -11.58 23.74 35.85
CA SER A 139 -12.65 24.11 36.78
C SER A 139 -12.69 25.62 37.03
N SER A 140 -11.53 26.25 37.22
CA SER A 140 -11.39 27.70 37.37
C SER A 140 -11.88 28.46 36.13
N ALA A 141 -11.49 28.01 34.93
CA ALA A 141 -11.94 28.61 33.67
C ALA A 141 -13.46 28.44 33.47
N GLU A 142 -14.02 27.30 33.88
CA GLU A 142 -15.46 27.05 33.82
C GLU A 142 -16.26 27.95 34.77
N ALA A 143 -15.78 28.11 36.01
CA ALA A 143 -16.36 29.03 36.98
C ALA A 143 -16.29 30.49 36.49
N LYS A 144 -15.13 30.93 35.98
CA LYS A 144 -14.95 32.27 35.39
C LYS A 144 -15.87 32.48 34.20
N LEU A 145 -16.01 31.49 33.33
CA LEU A 145 -16.88 31.57 32.15
C LEU A 145 -18.36 31.71 32.56
N ALA A 146 -18.81 31.00 33.59
CA ALA A 146 -20.18 31.12 34.10
C ALA A 146 -20.46 32.54 34.62
N VAL A 147 -19.53 33.11 35.41
CA VAL A 147 -19.62 34.48 35.91
C VAL A 147 -19.58 35.50 34.78
N GLU A 148 -18.70 35.31 33.79
CA GLU A 148 -18.54 36.26 32.70
C GLU A 148 -19.75 36.26 31.75
N LYS A 149 -20.41 35.11 31.58
CA LYS A 149 -21.65 34.99 30.79
C LYS A 149 -22.83 35.73 31.42
N SER A 150 -22.83 35.94 32.73
CA SER A 150 -23.88 36.74 33.41
C SER A 150 -23.66 38.25 33.36
N LYS A 151 -22.51 38.73 32.86
CA LYS A 151 -22.21 40.16 32.71
C LYS A 151 -22.71 40.69 31.38
N ASP A 152 -23.03 41.98 31.33
CA ASP A 152 -23.32 42.68 30.07
C ASP A 152 -22.01 43.00 29.32
N HIS A 153 -21.93 42.56 28.06
CA HIS A 153 -20.80 42.81 27.15
C HIS A 153 -21.18 43.73 25.98
N SER A 154 -22.37 44.34 26.00
CA SER A 154 -22.89 45.17 24.90
C SER A 154 -21.97 46.34 24.51
N ALA A 155 -21.18 46.87 25.46
CA ALA A 155 -20.19 47.91 25.20
C ALA A 155 -18.99 47.39 24.39
N PHE A 156 -18.47 46.21 24.75
CA PHE A 156 -17.39 45.56 24.00
C PHE A 156 -17.84 45.16 22.60
N GLU A 157 -19.07 44.65 22.46
CA GLU A 157 -19.62 44.29 21.14
C GLU A 157 -19.72 45.51 20.21
N ARG A 158 -20.14 46.66 20.76
CA ARG A 158 -20.16 47.95 20.03
C ARG A 158 -18.75 48.38 19.63
N GLU A 159 -17.79 48.34 20.54
CA GLU A 159 -16.38 48.69 20.27
C GLU A 159 -15.76 47.75 19.22
N ALA A 160 -16.01 46.45 19.31
CA ALA A 160 -15.51 45.46 18.37
C ALA A 160 -16.13 45.62 16.96
N GLU A 161 -17.39 46.03 16.87
CA GLU A 161 -18.03 46.33 15.58
C GLU A 161 -17.47 47.61 14.96
N LEU A 162 -17.25 48.66 15.76
CA LEU A 162 -16.58 49.88 15.31
C LEU A 162 -15.16 49.58 14.80
N TYR A 163 -14.35 48.84 15.58
CA TYR A 163 -13.01 48.42 15.16
C TYR A 163 -13.03 47.61 13.86
N ARG A 164 -14.03 46.72 13.69
CA ARG A 164 -14.20 45.96 12.46
C ARG A 164 -14.50 46.86 11.26
N GLN A 165 -15.36 47.86 11.44
CA GLN A 165 -15.69 48.83 10.40
C GLN A 165 -14.46 49.67 10.03
N GLU A 166 -13.75 50.21 11.02
CA GLU A 166 -12.51 50.96 10.83
C GLU A 166 -11.44 50.13 10.11
N ARG A 167 -11.23 48.89 10.52
CA ARG A 167 -10.22 48.01 9.91
C ARG A 167 -10.59 47.64 8.47
N LYS A 168 -11.88 47.43 8.17
CA LYS A 168 -12.37 47.23 6.80
C LYS A 168 -12.18 48.48 5.94
N ALA A 169 -12.45 49.66 6.47
CA ALA A 169 -12.22 50.93 5.78
C ALA A 169 -10.72 51.15 5.52
N GLN A 170 -9.86 50.84 6.49
CA GLN A 170 -8.41 50.89 6.31
C GLN A 170 -7.94 49.94 5.20
N LEU A 171 -8.40 48.68 5.22
CA LEU A 171 -8.09 47.71 4.16
C LEU A 171 -8.52 48.24 2.78
N GLN A 172 -9.69 48.88 2.66
CA GLN A 172 -10.12 49.47 1.39
C GLN A 172 -9.17 50.59 0.93
N ARG A 173 -8.73 51.46 1.85
CA ARG A 173 -7.73 52.50 1.54
C ARG A 173 -6.40 51.90 1.08
N ASP A 174 -5.90 50.89 1.79
CA ASP A 174 -4.66 50.19 1.45
C ASP A 174 -4.77 49.53 0.06
N LEU A 175 -5.91 48.92 -0.26
CA LEU A 175 -6.15 48.32 -1.57
C LEU A 175 -6.23 49.35 -2.70
N VAL A 176 -6.74 50.54 -2.44
CA VAL A 176 -6.77 51.65 -3.41
C VAL A 176 -5.35 52.17 -3.67
N ASP A 177 -4.55 52.36 -2.62
CA ASP A 177 -3.13 52.76 -2.74
C ASP A 177 -2.30 51.72 -3.49
N LEU A 178 -2.43 50.44 -3.14
CA LEU A 178 -1.79 49.33 -3.86
C LEU A 178 -2.15 49.31 -5.34
N LYS A 179 -3.41 49.58 -5.68
CA LYS A 179 -3.89 49.65 -7.07
C LYS A 179 -3.35 50.90 -7.79
N ALA A 180 -3.17 52.01 -7.09
CA ALA A 180 -2.55 53.22 -7.64
C ALA A 180 -1.05 52.97 -7.93
N LYS A 181 -0.32 52.35 -7.01
CA LYS A 181 1.09 51.94 -7.19
C LYS A 181 1.28 50.98 -8.35
N GLN A 182 0.36 50.04 -8.53
CA GLN A 182 0.33 49.15 -9.71
C GLN A 182 0.14 49.95 -11.01
N LYS A 183 -0.85 50.86 -11.06
CA LYS A 183 -1.11 51.71 -12.24
C LYS A 183 0.07 52.61 -12.58
N GLN A 184 0.80 53.11 -11.58
CA GLN A 184 2.00 53.92 -11.73
C GLN A 184 3.26 53.08 -12.05
N ARG A 185 3.14 51.75 -12.18
CA ARG A 185 4.25 50.80 -12.41
C ARG A 185 5.34 50.81 -11.32
N ILE A 186 5.01 51.24 -10.10
CA ILE A 186 5.91 51.20 -8.94
C ILE A 186 6.07 49.74 -8.44
N ILE A 187 5.01 48.94 -8.54
CA ILE A 187 4.99 47.51 -8.18
C ILE A 187 4.54 46.65 -9.37
N SER A 188 5.07 45.43 -9.48
CA SER A 188 4.66 44.47 -10.53
C SER A 188 3.29 43.86 -10.25
N ASP A 189 2.63 43.30 -11.28
CA ASP A 189 1.33 42.62 -11.13
C ASP A 189 1.39 41.45 -10.13
N LYS A 190 2.52 40.74 -10.08
CA LYS A 190 2.76 39.65 -9.12
C LYS A 190 2.93 40.19 -7.69
N ALA A 191 3.66 41.30 -7.53
CA ALA A 191 3.82 41.97 -6.24
C ALA A 191 2.48 42.50 -5.72
N PHE A 192 1.68 43.15 -6.57
CA PHE A 192 0.33 43.61 -6.23
C PHE A 192 -0.58 42.46 -5.76
N ALA A 193 -0.59 41.33 -6.48
CA ALA A 193 -1.40 40.18 -6.10
C ALA A 193 -1.00 39.62 -4.71
N ASN A 194 0.30 39.54 -4.42
CA ASN A 194 0.81 39.10 -3.12
C ASN A 194 0.49 40.11 -2.01
N GLU A 195 0.79 41.40 -2.21
CA GLU A 195 0.56 42.45 -1.20
C GLU A 195 -0.93 42.61 -0.87
N LYS A 196 -1.80 42.56 -1.88
CA LYS A 196 -3.25 42.52 -1.70
C LYS A 196 -3.67 41.35 -0.79
N LYS A 197 -3.14 40.15 -1.06
CA LYS A 197 -3.45 38.96 -0.27
C LYS A 197 -2.95 39.10 1.18
N MET A 198 -1.74 39.64 1.38
CA MET A 198 -1.17 39.87 2.70
C MET A 198 -1.97 40.90 3.49
N ALA A 199 -2.37 42.02 2.87
CA ALA A 199 -3.20 43.03 3.51
C ALA A 199 -4.57 42.47 3.92
N GLN A 200 -5.20 41.65 3.08
CA GLN A 200 -6.46 40.97 3.39
C GLN A 200 -6.33 39.98 4.55
N LEU A 201 -5.23 39.22 4.61
CA LEU A 201 -4.94 38.31 5.72
C LEU A 201 -4.72 39.08 7.02
N ALA A 202 -3.85 40.11 7.01
CA ALA A 202 -3.57 40.94 8.18
C ALA A 202 -4.85 41.57 8.76
N ALA A 203 -5.69 42.17 7.91
CA ALA A 203 -6.96 42.75 8.35
C ALA A 203 -7.92 41.69 8.94
N ARG A 204 -7.94 40.48 8.38
CA ARG A 204 -8.75 39.37 8.91
C ARG A 204 -8.24 38.90 10.27
N ASP A 205 -6.93 38.81 10.43
CA ASP A 205 -6.29 38.37 11.68
C ASP A 205 -6.48 39.42 12.78
N ASP A 206 -6.37 40.71 12.47
CA ASP A 206 -6.66 41.81 13.41
C ASP A 206 -8.12 41.78 13.91
N ILE A 207 -9.08 41.61 13.00
CA ILE A 207 -10.50 41.49 13.36
C ILE A 207 -10.73 40.26 14.24
N ARG A 208 -10.11 39.13 13.91
CA ARG A 208 -10.21 37.90 14.70
C ARG A 208 -9.57 38.08 16.08
N ALA A 209 -8.43 38.75 16.18
CA ALA A 209 -7.77 39.06 17.45
C ALA A 209 -8.68 39.90 18.35
N LYS A 210 -9.32 40.95 17.80
CA LYS A 210 -10.31 41.76 18.55
C LYS A 210 -11.53 40.95 18.95
N GLN A 211 -12.03 40.05 18.09
CA GLN A 211 -13.14 39.15 18.45
C GLN A 211 -12.75 38.17 19.57
N ASN A 212 -11.54 37.64 19.55
CA ASN A 212 -11.03 36.71 20.56
C ASN A 212 -10.66 37.42 21.88
N ALA A 213 -10.49 38.74 21.87
CA ALA A 213 -10.35 39.54 23.08
C ALA A 213 -11.67 39.62 23.91
N HIS A 214 -12.81 39.22 23.33
CA HIS A 214 -14.07 39.16 24.06
C HIS A 214 -13.93 38.21 25.26
N PRO A 215 -14.22 38.64 26.51
CA PRO A 215 -13.97 37.86 27.71
C PRO A 215 -14.58 36.44 27.68
N VAL A 216 -15.85 36.32 27.27
CA VAL A 216 -16.54 35.03 27.08
C VAL A 216 -15.87 34.16 26.01
N LYS A 217 -15.61 34.68 24.80
CA LYS A 217 -14.98 33.88 23.72
C LYS A 217 -13.57 33.42 24.10
N ARG A 218 -12.77 34.28 24.74
CA ARG A 218 -11.44 33.95 25.25
C ARG A 218 -11.50 32.78 26.23
N LEU A 219 -12.42 32.83 27.20
CA LEU A 219 -12.61 31.78 28.19
C LEU A 219 -13.17 30.48 27.56
N GLU A 220 -14.01 30.58 26.52
CA GLU A 220 -14.46 29.42 25.75
C GLU A 220 -13.31 28.74 24.98
N GLU A 221 -12.42 29.53 24.35
CA GLU A 221 -11.21 29.03 23.70
C GLU A 221 -10.24 28.41 24.72
N GLU A 222 -10.03 29.06 25.87
CA GLU A 222 -9.21 28.54 26.97
C GLU A 222 -9.75 27.21 27.49
N LYS A 223 -11.06 27.13 27.76
CA LYS A 223 -11.74 25.89 28.16
C LYS A 223 -11.56 24.79 27.12
N ARG A 224 -11.69 25.12 25.83
CA ARG A 224 -11.50 24.17 24.73
C ARG A 224 -10.05 23.66 24.67
N ASN A 225 -9.07 24.53 24.84
CA ASN A 225 -7.65 24.17 24.90
C ASN A 225 -7.37 23.28 26.11
N LEU A 226 -7.81 23.66 27.31
CA LEU A 226 -7.64 22.88 28.53
C LEU A 226 -8.29 21.49 28.41
N ARG A 227 -9.48 21.39 27.81
CA ARG A 227 -10.12 20.09 27.52
C ARG A 227 -9.28 19.21 26.58
N TYR A 228 -8.70 19.81 25.54
CA TYR A 228 -7.79 19.10 24.63
C TYR A 228 -6.55 18.59 25.36
N ARG A 229 -5.94 19.43 26.19
CA ARG A 229 -4.75 19.09 26.99
C ARG A 229 -5.04 18.01 28.02
N LEU A 230 -6.15 18.11 28.77
CA LEU A 230 -6.59 17.08 29.71
C LEU A 230 -6.70 15.69 29.08
N LYS A 231 -7.09 15.63 27.81
CA LYS A 231 -7.20 14.37 27.05
C LYS A 231 -5.85 13.87 26.53
N ASN A 232 -4.99 14.76 26.07
CA ASN A 232 -3.78 14.39 25.34
C ASN A 232 -2.51 14.39 26.19
N ASP A 233 -2.33 15.35 27.10
CA ASP A 233 -1.13 15.49 27.92
C ASP A 233 -0.96 14.25 28.82
N LEU A 234 -2.03 13.74 29.42
CA LEU A 234 -2.02 12.50 30.19
C LEU A 234 -1.60 11.29 29.33
N ARG A 235 -2.20 11.15 28.14
CA ARG A 235 -1.88 10.06 27.21
C ARG A 235 -0.43 10.13 26.74
N LEU A 236 0.07 11.34 26.47
CA LEU A 236 1.44 11.57 26.05
C LEU A 236 2.42 11.23 27.18
N GLY A 237 2.15 11.69 28.41
CA GLY A 237 2.95 11.37 29.58
C GLY A 237 3.06 9.86 29.82
N LEU A 238 1.93 9.14 29.79
CA LEU A 238 1.94 7.68 29.90
C LEU A 238 2.65 7.00 28.72
N LYS A 239 2.57 7.55 27.51
CA LYS A 239 3.30 7.02 26.34
C LYS A 239 4.82 7.20 26.50
N VAL A 240 5.27 8.32 27.05
CA VAL A 240 6.70 8.56 27.36
C VAL A 240 7.18 7.58 28.42
N LEU A 241 6.42 7.41 29.51
CA LEU A 241 6.73 6.44 30.56
C LEU A 241 6.89 5.01 30.00
N GLU A 242 5.93 4.54 29.20
CA GLU A 242 6.01 3.21 28.58
C GLU A 242 7.14 3.10 27.55
N SER A 243 7.52 4.22 26.91
CA SER A 243 8.69 4.27 26.02
C SER A 243 10.00 4.09 26.80
N ASP A 244 10.15 4.76 27.94
CA ASP A 244 11.34 4.65 28.78
C ASP A 244 11.46 3.24 29.39
N ILE A 245 10.34 2.65 29.82
CA ILE A 245 10.28 1.25 30.27
C ILE A 245 10.63 0.27 29.14
N SER A 246 10.18 0.54 27.91
CA SER A 246 10.56 -0.21 26.71
C SER A 246 12.07 -0.11 26.45
N ASP A 247 12.67 1.07 26.56
CA ASP A 247 14.11 1.24 26.39
C ASP A 247 14.92 0.53 27.49
N LEU A 248 14.43 0.51 28.73
CA LEU A 248 14.99 -0.31 29.79
C LEU A 248 14.90 -1.81 29.46
N ARG A 249 13.75 -2.27 28.97
CA ARG A 249 13.52 -3.67 28.56
C ARG A 249 14.49 -4.10 27.47
N ARG A 250 14.78 -3.21 26.50
CA ARG A 250 15.77 -3.45 25.43
C ARG A 250 17.19 -3.59 25.95
N LYS A 251 17.53 -2.88 27.03
CA LYS A 251 18.87 -2.91 27.65
C LYS A 251 19.04 -4.03 28.69
N THR A 252 17.94 -4.59 29.19
CA THR A 252 17.95 -5.58 30.28
C THR A 252 17.67 -6.98 29.76
N PRO A 253 18.67 -7.87 29.70
CA PRO A 253 18.48 -9.20 29.12
C PRO A 253 17.58 -10.09 29.99
N ILE A 254 17.19 -11.25 29.46
CA ILE A 254 16.51 -12.33 30.18
C ILE A 254 17.37 -13.60 30.15
N GLU A 255 17.43 -14.32 31.26
CA GLU A 255 18.23 -15.54 31.34
C GLU A 255 17.31 -16.75 31.34
N ILE A 256 17.44 -17.60 30.33
CA ILE A 256 16.67 -18.84 30.21
C ILE A 256 17.59 -20.03 29.97
N GLU A 257 17.18 -21.19 30.50
CA GLU A 257 17.85 -22.48 30.27
C GLU A 257 17.46 -23.13 28.93
N GLN A 258 16.37 -22.65 28.32
CA GLN A 258 15.81 -23.23 27.11
C GLN A 258 16.82 -23.24 25.95
N SER A 259 17.02 -24.39 25.33
CA SER A 259 17.98 -24.58 24.23
C SER A 259 17.35 -24.78 22.85
N ILE A 260 16.05 -25.12 22.80
CA ILE A 260 15.27 -25.42 21.59
C ILE A 260 13.94 -24.62 21.64
N PRO A 261 13.46 -24.04 20.52
CA PRO A 261 12.22 -23.26 20.46
C PRO A 261 10.99 -24.17 20.38
N TRP A 262 10.69 -24.89 21.46
CA TRP A 262 9.65 -25.93 21.44
C TRP A 262 8.22 -25.36 21.34
N LYS A 263 7.98 -24.11 21.81
CA LYS A 263 6.65 -23.49 21.75
C LYS A 263 6.25 -23.14 20.32
N SER A 264 7.20 -22.91 19.43
CA SER A 264 6.95 -22.74 18.00
C SER A 264 6.32 -23.97 17.37
N PHE A 265 6.69 -25.19 17.77
CA PHE A 265 6.06 -26.41 17.23
C PHE A 265 4.59 -26.53 17.64
N LEU A 266 4.20 -25.95 18.78
CA LEU A 266 2.79 -25.88 19.19
C LEU A 266 1.96 -24.88 18.38
N SER A 267 2.60 -23.91 17.72
CA SER A 267 1.91 -23.02 16.77
C SER A 267 1.62 -23.67 15.41
N ILE A 268 2.20 -24.84 15.12
CA ILE A 268 1.93 -25.59 13.88
C ILE A 268 0.47 -26.10 13.83
N PRO A 269 -0.02 -26.89 14.81
CA PRO A 269 -1.40 -27.36 14.78
C PRO A 269 -2.41 -26.27 15.19
N LEU A 270 -1.97 -25.19 15.84
CA LEU A 270 -2.87 -24.14 16.29
C LEU A 270 -2.15 -22.78 16.36
N PRO A 271 -2.16 -21.99 15.26
CA PRO A 271 -1.66 -20.62 15.25
C PRO A 271 -2.23 -19.81 16.43
N GLY A 272 -1.33 -19.18 17.20
CA GLY A 272 -1.67 -18.39 18.38
C GLY A 272 -1.31 -19.04 19.72
N LEU A 273 -1.24 -20.39 19.78
CA LEU A 273 -0.88 -21.09 21.01
C LEU A 273 0.57 -20.80 21.43
N GLY A 274 1.50 -20.76 20.47
CA GLY A 274 2.91 -20.43 20.72
C GLY A 274 3.13 -19.01 21.26
N GLN A 275 2.40 -18.03 20.72
CA GLN A 275 2.41 -16.64 21.18
C GLN A 275 1.84 -16.51 22.60
N LEU A 276 0.76 -17.22 22.89
CA LEU A 276 0.15 -17.27 24.22
C LEU A 276 1.14 -17.82 25.26
N LEU A 277 1.79 -18.96 24.96
CA LEU A 277 2.82 -19.56 25.82
C LEU A 277 4.09 -18.69 25.98
N ASN A 278 4.27 -17.71 25.11
CA ASN A 278 5.34 -16.73 25.19
C ASN A 278 4.97 -15.45 25.96
N GLY A 279 3.74 -15.35 26.47
CA GLY A 279 3.21 -14.19 27.18
C GLY A 279 2.65 -13.08 26.29
N GLN A 280 2.57 -13.31 24.97
CA GLN A 280 2.11 -12.34 23.98
C GLN A 280 0.63 -12.57 23.66
N TRP A 281 -0.24 -12.37 24.65
CA TRP A 281 -1.66 -12.73 24.56
C TRP A 281 -2.42 -12.00 23.45
N GLN A 282 -2.13 -10.72 23.20
CA GLN A 282 -2.78 -9.97 22.10
C GLN A 282 -2.43 -10.58 20.74
N LYS A 283 -1.15 -10.89 20.50
CA LYS A 283 -0.72 -11.59 19.28
C LYS A 283 -1.38 -12.97 19.17
N GLY A 284 -1.46 -13.69 20.30
CA GLY A 284 -2.16 -14.96 20.39
C GLY A 284 -3.61 -14.86 19.90
N ILE A 285 -4.38 -13.88 20.36
CA ILE A 285 -5.77 -13.64 19.92
C ILE A 285 -5.86 -13.44 18.41
N PHE A 286 -4.99 -12.60 17.83
CA PHE A 286 -4.99 -12.38 16.37
C PHE A 286 -4.75 -13.67 15.59
N PHE A 287 -3.80 -14.50 16.02
CA PHE A 287 -3.55 -15.78 15.38
C PHE A 287 -4.62 -16.84 15.68
N PHE A 288 -5.34 -16.76 16.80
CA PHE A 288 -6.51 -17.62 17.02
C PHE A 288 -7.68 -17.26 16.09
N ILE A 289 -7.88 -15.99 15.76
CA ILE A 289 -8.82 -15.58 14.71
C ILE A 289 -8.39 -16.16 13.35
N ALA A 290 -7.09 -16.12 13.05
CA ALA A 290 -6.55 -16.77 11.86
C ALA A 290 -6.80 -18.29 11.87
N SER A 291 -6.60 -18.97 13.01
CA SER A 291 -6.93 -20.38 13.19
C SER A 291 -8.42 -20.67 12.95
N ALA A 292 -9.32 -19.82 13.46
CA ALA A 292 -10.75 -19.96 13.20
C ALA A 292 -11.06 -19.88 11.70
N PHE A 293 -10.46 -18.92 10.97
CA PHE A 293 -10.60 -18.87 9.51
C PHE A 293 -10.08 -20.15 8.82
N ILE A 294 -8.91 -20.65 9.23
CA ILE A 294 -8.32 -21.86 8.63
C ILE A 294 -9.23 -23.07 8.81
N TYR A 295 -9.65 -23.34 10.04
CA TYR A 295 -10.39 -24.57 10.38
C TYR A 295 -11.89 -24.49 10.12
N LEU A 296 -12.50 -23.29 10.14
CA LEU A 296 -13.94 -23.13 9.93
C LEU A 296 -14.29 -22.71 8.50
N ALA A 297 -13.36 -22.15 7.73
CA ALA A 297 -13.62 -21.70 6.36
C ALA A 297 -12.71 -22.39 5.34
N ALA A 298 -11.39 -22.22 5.42
CA ALA A 298 -10.48 -22.64 4.35
C ALA A 298 -10.45 -24.16 4.15
N ILE A 299 -10.25 -24.94 5.23
CA ILE A 299 -10.19 -26.40 5.16
C ILE A 299 -11.58 -27.00 4.80
N PRO A 300 -12.69 -26.61 5.46
CA PRO A 300 -14.01 -27.12 5.09
C PRO A 300 -14.37 -26.84 3.63
N TYR A 301 -14.13 -25.62 3.14
CA TYR A 301 -14.39 -25.28 1.74
C TYR A 301 -13.54 -26.13 0.78
N ALA A 302 -12.27 -26.36 1.11
CA ALA A 302 -11.41 -27.25 0.33
C ALA A 302 -11.87 -28.71 0.30
N LEU A 303 -12.53 -29.17 1.38
CA LEU A 303 -13.15 -30.49 1.47
C LEU A 303 -14.56 -30.53 0.84
N GLY A 304 -15.08 -29.41 0.35
CA GLY A 304 -16.37 -29.31 -0.34
C GLY A 304 -17.52 -28.79 0.50
N TYR A 305 -17.31 -28.45 1.77
CA TYR A 305 -18.36 -27.80 2.56
C TYR A 305 -18.64 -26.40 2.01
N ALA A 306 -19.91 -26.08 1.77
CA ALA A 306 -20.38 -24.84 1.13
C ALA A 306 -20.07 -24.69 -0.38
N ASN A 307 -19.65 -25.78 -1.05
CA ASN A 307 -19.53 -25.84 -2.51
C ASN A 307 -20.85 -26.28 -3.16
N TYR A 308 -21.07 -25.94 -4.43
CA TYR A 308 -22.30 -26.22 -5.18
C TYR A 308 -22.68 -27.71 -5.18
N GLN A 309 -21.72 -28.64 -5.04
CA GLN A 309 -21.93 -30.10 -5.01
C GLN A 309 -20.99 -30.86 -4.06
N GLY A 310 -20.37 -30.20 -3.08
CA GLY A 310 -19.61 -30.94 -2.07
C GLY A 310 -18.27 -31.53 -2.51
N THR A 311 -17.73 -31.16 -3.68
CA THR A 311 -16.50 -31.79 -4.22
C THR A 311 -15.21 -31.07 -3.82
N GLY A 312 -15.29 -29.79 -3.44
CA GLY A 312 -14.10 -29.05 -3.00
C GLY A 312 -13.03 -29.03 -4.08
N ILE A 313 -11.79 -29.38 -3.69
CA ILE A 313 -10.65 -29.44 -4.61
C ILE A 313 -10.78 -30.59 -5.63
N SER A 314 -11.45 -31.70 -5.28
CA SER A 314 -11.56 -32.84 -6.20
C SER A 314 -12.37 -32.50 -7.45
N GLY A 315 -13.27 -31.52 -7.35
CA GLY A 315 -14.04 -30.99 -8.48
C GLY A 315 -13.17 -30.41 -9.60
N LEU A 316 -11.97 -29.91 -9.26
CA LEU A 316 -11.01 -29.42 -10.24
C LEU A 316 -10.46 -30.53 -11.13
N ILE A 317 -10.36 -31.76 -10.61
CA ILE A 317 -9.87 -32.91 -11.35
C ILE A 317 -11.01 -33.49 -12.19
N THR A 318 -12.16 -33.73 -11.58
CA THR A 318 -13.27 -34.45 -12.22
C THR A 318 -14.09 -33.59 -13.17
N LEU A 319 -14.10 -32.26 -13.04
CA LEU A 319 -14.85 -31.35 -13.92
C LEU A 319 -16.32 -31.77 -14.14
N ALA A 320 -16.98 -32.31 -13.11
CA ALA A 320 -18.33 -32.86 -13.18
C ALA A 320 -18.52 -34.08 -14.11
N GLU A 321 -17.44 -34.82 -14.39
CA GLU A 321 -17.48 -36.11 -15.07
C GLU A 321 -18.44 -37.07 -14.36
N GLY A 322 -19.34 -37.72 -15.11
CA GLY A 322 -20.39 -38.59 -14.55
C GLY A 322 -21.51 -37.88 -13.77
N GLY A 323 -21.45 -36.55 -13.57
CA GLY A 323 -22.47 -35.77 -12.84
C GLY A 323 -23.78 -35.57 -13.62
N ALA A 324 -24.83 -35.04 -12.98
CA ALA A 324 -26.12 -34.84 -13.65
C ALA A 324 -26.04 -33.82 -14.80
N ARG A 325 -27.04 -33.82 -15.69
CA ARG A 325 -27.03 -33.02 -16.93
C ARG A 325 -26.93 -31.50 -16.70
N LEU A 326 -27.43 -31.01 -15.56
CA LEU A 326 -27.40 -29.59 -15.18
C LEU A 326 -26.03 -29.12 -14.64
N HIS A 327 -25.13 -30.04 -14.32
CA HIS A 327 -23.83 -29.71 -13.75
C HIS A 327 -22.93 -29.11 -14.83
N ARG A 328 -22.26 -28.01 -14.49
CA ARG A 328 -21.36 -27.30 -15.40
C ARG A 328 -19.91 -27.44 -14.94
N SER A 329 -19.04 -27.94 -15.81
CA SER A 329 -17.61 -28.15 -15.51
C SER A 329 -16.89 -26.89 -15.01
N ILE A 330 -17.29 -25.71 -15.51
CA ILE A 330 -16.70 -24.42 -15.12
C ILE A 330 -16.93 -24.08 -13.64
N ILE A 331 -18.05 -24.48 -13.05
CA ILE A 331 -18.35 -24.20 -11.63
C ILE A 331 -17.37 -24.97 -10.74
N PHE A 332 -17.19 -26.26 -11.02
CA PHE A 332 -16.28 -27.14 -10.29
C PHE A 332 -14.82 -26.67 -10.40
N MET A 333 -14.42 -26.17 -11.56
CA MET A 333 -13.10 -25.58 -11.77
C MET A 333 -12.89 -24.33 -10.91
N VAL A 334 -13.83 -23.37 -10.95
CA VAL A 334 -13.73 -22.11 -10.19
C VAL A 334 -13.72 -22.38 -8.68
N GLU A 335 -14.61 -23.26 -8.20
CA GLU A 335 -14.64 -23.65 -6.78
C GLU A 335 -13.34 -24.32 -6.33
N GLY A 336 -12.79 -25.23 -7.15
CA GLY A 336 -11.49 -25.84 -6.86
C GLY A 336 -10.34 -24.84 -6.84
N ILE A 337 -10.35 -23.84 -7.73
CA ILE A 337 -9.36 -22.75 -7.73
C ILE A 337 -9.48 -21.93 -6.44
N ILE A 338 -10.70 -21.54 -6.04
CA ILE A 338 -10.94 -20.79 -4.79
C ILE A 338 -10.44 -21.60 -3.60
N ALA A 339 -10.71 -22.90 -3.56
CA ALA A 339 -10.22 -23.78 -2.51
C ALA A 339 -8.69 -23.80 -2.42
N ILE A 340 -7.98 -23.90 -3.55
CA ILE A 340 -6.52 -23.82 -3.57
C ILE A 340 -6.03 -22.47 -3.03
N PHE A 341 -6.66 -21.35 -3.41
CA PHE A 341 -6.31 -20.03 -2.89
C PHE A 341 -6.50 -19.92 -1.38
N LEU A 342 -7.63 -20.42 -0.85
CA LEU A 342 -7.88 -20.44 0.57
C LEU A 342 -6.86 -21.29 1.33
N LEU A 343 -6.45 -22.44 0.77
CA LEU A 343 -5.40 -23.28 1.36
C LEU A 343 -4.01 -22.62 1.31
N ILE A 344 -3.65 -21.95 0.22
CA ILE A 344 -2.39 -21.20 0.12
C ILE A 344 -2.37 -20.08 1.16
N PHE A 345 -3.49 -19.35 1.31
CA PHE A 345 -3.61 -18.30 2.31
C PHE A 345 -3.55 -18.87 3.74
N ALA A 346 -4.22 -20.00 4.01
CA ALA A 346 -4.11 -20.72 5.27
C ALA A 346 -2.66 -21.16 5.56
N ALA A 347 -1.96 -21.71 4.57
CA ALA A 347 -0.55 -22.10 4.69
C ALA A 347 0.35 -20.90 5.01
N ALA A 348 0.12 -19.75 4.38
CA ALA A 348 0.84 -18.51 4.69
C ALA A 348 0.62 -18.07 6.14
N LEU A 349 -0.61 -18.15 6.66
CA LEU A 349 -0.92 -17.83 8.06
C LEU A 349 -0.23 -18.80 9.05
N PHE A 350 -0.17 -20.10 8.75
CA PHE A 350 0.61 -21.06 9.54
C PHE A 350 2.09 -20.69 9.56
N ILE A 351 2.69 -20.40 8.40
CA ILE A 351 4.11 -20.04 8.27
C ILE A 351 4.41 -18.75 9.04
N ILE A 352 3.56 -17.73 8.93
CA ILE A 352 3.74 -16.45 9.64
C ILE A 352 3.66 -16.66 11.15
N SER A 353 2.67 -17.43 11.64
CA SER A 353 2.52 -17.70 13.08
C SER A 353 3.68 -18.49 13.65
N PHE A 354 4.14 -19.51 12.92
CA PHE A 354 5.30 -20.30 13.29
C PHE A 354 6.57 -19.45 13.35
N ARG A 355 6.82 -18.65 12.30
CA ARG A 355 8.00 -17.79 12.22
C ARG A 355 8.04 -16.75 13.35
N ASP A 356 6.92 -16.11 13.66
CA ASP A 356 6.82 -15.13 14.77
C ASP A 356 7.14 -15.79 16.13
N THR A 357 6.61 -16.99 16.39
CA THR A 357 6.92 -17.73 17.63
C THR A 357 8.38 -18.17 17.69
N TYR A 358 8.87 -18.74 16.58
CA TYR A 358 10.24 -19.23 16.45
C TYR A 358 11.26 -18.10 16.67
N GLU A 359 11.05 -16.95 16.02
CA GLU A 359 11.93 -15.79 16.15
C GLU A 359 11.89 -15.21 17.58
N THR A 360 10.71 -15.17 18.20
CA THR A 360 10.56 -14.76 19.60
C THR A 360 11.33 -15.68 20.55
N GLU A 361 11.20 -17.00 20.41
CA GLU A 361 11.94 -17.96 21.25
C GLU A 361 13.45 -17.89 20.98
N ARG A 362 13.86 -17.77 19.72
CA ARG A 362 15.27 -17.59 19.35
C ARG A 362 15.87 -16.36 20.00
N ARG A 363 15.17 -15.22 19.96
CA ARG A 363 15.59 -13.98 20.62
C ARG A 363 15.70 -14.16 22.13
N LYS A 364 14.72 -14.82 22.77
CA LYS A 364 14.80 -15.15 24.21
C LYS A 364 16.01 -16.02 24.56
N MET A 365 16.35 -17.00 23.73
CA MET A 365 17.55 -17.85 23.93
C MET A 365 18.86 -17.07 23.86
N HIS A 366 18.89 -15.94 23.14
CA HIS A 366 20.03 -15.02 23.12
C HIS A 366 20.02 -13.99 24.25
N GLY A 367 18.99 -13.96 25.08
CA GLY A 367 18.86 -13.00 26.17
C GLY A 367 17.93 -11.83 25.89
N ILE A 368 17.28 -11.79 24.73
CA ILE A 368 16.43 -10.65 24.35
C ILE A 368 15.00 -10.88 24.87
N ARG A 369 14.47 -9.91 25.62
CA ARG A 369 13.09 -9.98 26.13
C ARG A 369 12.07 -9.92 24.99
N PRO A 370 10.94 -10.65 25.09
CA PRO A 370 9.89 -10.55 24.09
C PRO A 370 9.28 -9.16 24.11
N PHE A 371 8.94 -8.65 22.92
CA PHE A 371 8.27 -7.37 22.80
C PHE A 371 6.90 -7.39 23.49
N THR A 372 6.61 -6.31 24.20
CA THR A 372 5.31 -5.99 24.75
C THR A 372 4.33 -5.60 23.64
N TRP A 373 3.05 -5.48 23.99
CA TRP A 373 2.06 -4.95 23.07
C TRP A 373 2.35 -3.50 22.68
N PHE A 374 2.85 -2.68 23.60
CA PHE A 374 3.25 -1.30 23.33
C PHE A 374 4.36 -1.24 22.27
N GLU A 375 5.45 -1.98 22.47
CA GLU A 375 6.57 -2.07 21.53
C GLU A 375 6.13 -2.61 20.16
N SER A 376 5.27 -3.64 20.16
CA SER A 376 4.72 -4.21 18.94
C SER A 376 3.89 -3.19 18.17
N ARG A 377 3.04 -2.42 18.86
CA ARG A 377 2.24 -1.35 18.25
C ARG A 377 3.09 -0.22 17.69
N VAL A 378 4.07 0.26 18.44
CA VAL A 378 4.98 1.32 17.97
C VAL A 378 5.75 0.84 16.73
N THR A 379 6.24 -0.40 16.74
CA THR A 379 6.92 -0.99 15.59
C THR A 379 5.99 -1.10 14.37
N ILE A 380 4.74 -1.50 14.58
CA ILE A 380 3.73 -1.55 13.51
C ILE A 380 3.41 -0.14 13.01
N GLU A 381 3.26 0.86 13.88
CA GLU A 381 2.96 2.24 13.48
C GLU A 381 4.13 2.88 12.70
N GLU A 382 5.39 2.63 13.09
CA GLU A 382 6.57 3.23 12.45
C GLU A 382 7.02 2.50 11.18
N LYS A 383 7.06 1.16 11.21
CA LYS A 383 7.62 0.33 10.13
C LYS A 383 6.56 -0.48 9.39
N GLY A 384 5.50 -0.89 10.08
CA GLY A 384 4.47 -1.79 9.57
C GLY A 384 3.29 -1.12 8.89
N PHE A 385 3.09 0.20 9.08
CA PHE A 385 1.88 0.90 8.70
C PHE A 385 1.59 0.85 7.20
N PRO A 386 2.57 1.08 6.29
CA PRO A 386 2.33 0.94 4.85
C PRO A 386 1.84 -0.46 4.47
N TYR A 387 2.40 -1.50 5.10
CA TYR A 387 2.01 -2.89 4.84
C TYR A 387 0.63 -3.21 5.40
N LEU A 388 0.33 -2.79 6.64
CA LEU A 388 -0.95 -3.08 7.29
C LEU A 388 -2.13 -2.47 6.53
N VAL A 389 -1.99 -1.23 6.06
CA VAL A 389 -3.04 -0.52 5.32
C VAL A 389 -3.22 -1.08 3.90
N THR A 390 -2.13 -1.55 3.26
CA THR A 390 -2.19 -2.09 1.90
C THR A 390 -2.60 -3.56 1.85
N LEU A 391 -2.34 -4.34 2.90
CA LEU A 391 -2.54 -5.79 2.91
C LEU A 391 -3.99 -6.23 2.59
N PRO A 392 -5.06 -5.63 3.15
CA PRO A 392 -6.43 -6.03 2.82
C PRO A 392 -6.77 -5.80 1.34
N ALA A 393 -6.40 -4.63 0.81
CA ALA A 393 -6.59 -4.31 -0.60
C ALA A 393 -5.79 -5.28 -1.47
N LEU A 394 -4.53 -5.55 -1.13
CA LEU A 394 -3.67 -6.50 -1.83
C LEU A 394 -4.29 -7.90 -1.85
N ILE A 395 -4.76 -8.42 -0.72
CA ILE A 395 -5.37 -9.76 -0.65
C ILE A 395 -6.60 -9.85 -1.56
N VAL A 396 -7.50 -8.87 -1.48
CA VAL A 396 -8.72 -8.84 -2.30
C VAL A 396 -8.38 -8.69 -3.78
N THR A 397 -7.45 -7.80 -4.12
CA THR A 397 -6.99 -7.58 -5.50
C THR A 397 -6.34 -8.84 -6.06
N VAL A 398 -5.42 -9.48 -5.32
CA VAL A 398 -4.77 -10.73 -5.72
C VAL A 398 -5.81 -11.83 -5.91
N PHE A 399 -6.78 -11.95 -5.01
CA PHE A 399 -7.84 -12.95 -5.12
C PHE A 399 -8.72 -12.73 -6.37
N ILE A 400 -9.23 -11.51 -6.56
CA ILE A 400 -10.10 -11.16 -7.70
C ILE A 400 -9.38 -11.27 -9.03
N ILE A 401 -8.07 -10.98 -9.09
CA ILE A 401 -7.28 -11.07 -10.33
C ILE A 401 -6.84 -12.50 -10.62
N LEU A 402 -6.34 -13.23 -9.61
CA LEU A 402 -5.76 -14.54 -9.85
C LEU A 402 -6.80 -15.62 -10.15
N VAL A 403 -8.00 -15.55 -9.56
CA VAL A 403 -9.04 -16.56 -9.83
C VAL A 403 -9.42 -16.62 -11.33
N PRO A 404 -9.76 -15.51 -12.01
CA PRO A 404 -10.00 -15.50 -13.46
C PRO A 404 -8.78 -15.89 -14.30
N ILE A 405 -7.57 -15.46 -13.90
CA ILE A 405 -6.34 -15.83 -14.60
C ILE A 405 -6.13 -17.34 -14.54
N MET A 406 -6.20 -17.93 -13.35
CA MET A 406 -6.07 -19.38 -13.16
C MET A 406 -7.16 -20.13 -13.92
N THR A 407 -8.40 -19.62 -13.92
CA THR A 407 -9.50 -20.22 -14.69
C THR A 407 -9.20 -20.20 -16.19
N THR A 408 -8.68 -19.08 -16.72
CA THR A 408 -8.29 -18.98 -18.13
C THR A 408 -7.14 -19.93 -18.47
N ILE A 409 -6.13 -20.03 -17.59
CA ILE A 409 -5.04 -20.99 -17.74
C ILE A 409 -5.61 -22.41 -17.78
N LEU A 410 -6.49 -22.78 -16.85
CA LEU A 410 -7.05 -24.13 -16.81
C LEU A 410 -7.95 -24.43 -18.02
N ILE A 411 -8.82 -23.51 -18.43
CA ILE A 411 -9.65 -23.65 -19.65
C ILE A 411 -8.78 -23.87 -20.90
N SER A 412 -7.58 -23.30 -20.96
CA SER A 412 -6.68 -23.52 -22.11
C SER A 412 -6.26 -24.98 -22.31
N PHE A 413 -6.33 -25.81 -21.27
CA PHE A 413 -6.03 -27.25 -21.30
C PHE A 413 -7.28 -28.13 -21.48
N THR A 414 -8.45 -27.54 -21.77
CA THR A 414 -9.72 -28.27 -21.95
C THR A 414 -10.26 -28.17 -23.37
N ASN A 415 -11.20 -29.05 -23.73
CA ASN A 415 -11.92 -29.01 -25.00
C ASN A 415 -13.19 -28.13 -24.95
N MET A 416 -13.17 -27.00 -24.24
CA MET A 416 -14.34 -26.11 -24.19
C MET A 416 -14.59 -25.44 -25.56
N ASP A 417 -15.41 -26.12 -26.38
CA ASP A 417 -15.79 -25.75 -27.74
C ASP A 417 -17.32 -25.71 -27.88
N PRO A 418 -17.90 -25.33 -29.03
CA PRO A 418 -19.36 -25.22 -29.19
C PRO A 418 -20.13 -26.50 -28.83
N ASN A 419 -19.52 -27.68 -28.98
CA ASN A 419 -20.13 -28.97 -28.67
C ASN A 419 -20.00 -29.34 -27.18
N HIS A 420 -19.05 -28.74 -26.46
CA HIS A 420 -18.68 -29.08 -25.08
C HIS A 420 -18.86 -27.90 -24.10
N GLN A 421 -19.80 -26.98 -24.36
CA GLN A 421 -20.00 -25.77 -23.55
C GLN A 421 -20.34 -26.03 -22.07
N SER A 422 -21.16 -27.04 -21.79
CA SER A 422 -21.61 -27.35 -20.43
C SER A 422 -20.69 -28.35 -19.73
N LYS A 423 -20.18 -29.33 -20.48
CA LYS A 423 -19.30 -30.39 -19.99
C LYS A 423 -18.09 -30.50 -20.90
N PHE A 424 -16.93 -30.17 -20.36
CA PHE A 424 -15.64 -30.26 -21.04
C PHE A 424 -14.67 -31.08 -20.20
N ASN A 425 -13.70 -31.69 -20.87
CA ASN A 425 -12.69 -32.57 -20.32
C ASN A 425 -11.30 -31.98 -20.52
N TRP A 426 -10.34 -32.48 -19.72
CA TRP A 426 -8.93 -32.19 -19.91
C TRP A 426 -8.41 -32.84 -21.19
N ILE A 427 -7.80 -32.05 -22.07
CA ILE A 427 -7.14 -32.51 -23.31
C ILE A 427 -5.63 -32.22 -23.30
N GLY A 428 -5.10 -31.75 -22.18
CA GLY A 428 -3.70 -31.37 -22.04
C GLY A 428 -3.33 -30.27 -23.02
N ILE A 429 -2.23 -30.45 -23.76
CA ILE A 429 -1.65 -29.40 -24.62
C ILE A 429 -2.22 -29.33 -26.05
N ALA A 430 -3.34 -30.00 -26.33
CA ALA A 430 -3.87 -30.11 -27.69
C ALA A 430 -4.19 -28.74 -28.33
N ASN A 431 -4.77 -27.80 -27.58
CA ASN A 431 -5.03 -26.44 -28.08
C ASN A 431 -3.73 -25.73 -28.50
N TYR A 432 -2.66 -25.88 -27.71
CA TYR A 432 -1.35 -25.29 -28.02
C TYR A 432 -0.73 -25.91 -29.28
N LYS A 433 -0.88 -27.23 -29.48
CA LYS A 433 -0.43 -27.91 -30.71
C LYS A 433 -1.15 -27.38 -31.95
N LEU A 434 -2.48 -27.18 -31.87
CA LEU A 434 -3.27 -26.62 -32.98
C LEU A 434 -2.78 -25.22 -33.39
N ILE A 435 -2.51 -24.36 -32.40
CA ILE A 435 -1.97 -23.02 -32.64
C ILE A 435 -0.56 -23.10 -33.27
N ALA A 436 0.34 -23.89 -32.66
CA ALA A 436 1.73 -24.00 -33.09
C ALA A 436 1.87 -24.56 -34.51
N LEU A 437 1.05 -25.55 -34.88
CA LEU A 437 1.05 -26.17 -36.21
C LEU A 437 0.21 -25.40 -37.24
N GLY A 438 -0.49 -24.34 -36.83
CA GLY A 438 -1.38 -23.58 -37.73
C GLY A 438 -2.56 -24.41 -38.25
N GLN A 439 -3.03 -25.38 -37.46
CA GLN A 439 -4.04 -26.35 -37.87
C GLN A 439 -5.43 -25.99 -37.37
N GLY A 440 -6.45 -26.48 -38.08
CA GLY A 440 -7.85 -26.21 -37.77
C GLY A 440 -8.30 -24.79 -38.13
N ILE A 441 -9.57 -24.51 -37.87
CA ILE A 441 -10.20 -23.25 -38.28
C ILE A 441 -9.62 -22.07 -37.46
N ALA A 442 -9.19 -22.32 -36.23
CA ALA A 442 -8.65 -21.29 -35.36
C ALA A 442 -7.10 -21.17 -35.40
N GLY A 443 -6.37 -22.27 -35.56
CA GLY A 443 -4.91 -22.23 -35.63
C GLY A 443 -4.40 -21.60 -36.94
N SER A 444 -5.10 -21.82 -38.05
CA SER A 444 -4.68 -21.35 -39.38
C SER A 444 -4.66 -19.81 -39.52
N ALA A 445 -5.61 -19.12 -38.88
CA ALA A 445 -5.68 -17.66 -38.90
C ALA A 445 -4.71 -16.99 -37.90
N PHE A 446 -4.27 -17.70 -36.86
CA PHE A 446 -3.48 -17.15 -35.76
C PHE A 446 -2.20 -16.42 -36.24
N TRP A 447 -1.38 -17.06 -37.07
CA TRP A 447 -0.10 -16.49 -37.51
C TRP A 447 -0.26 -15.27 -38.42
N LEU A 448 -1.29 -15.27 -39.28
CA LEU A 448 -1.62 -14.12 -40.12
C LEU A 448 -2.05 -12.91 -39.28
N ILE A 449 -2.90 -13.16 -38.27
CA ILE A 449 -3.39 -12.14 -37.35
C ILE A 449 -2.27 -11.66 -36.43
N LEU A 450 -1.38 -12.53 -35.97
CA LEU A 450 -0.19 -12.16 -35.19
C LEU A 450 0.72 -11.24 -36.00
N GLY A 451 1.02 -11.58 -37.26
CA GLY A 451 1.82 -10.75 -38.16
C GLY A 451 1.22 -9.36 -38.32
N TRP A 452 -0.09 -9.26 -38.56
CA TRP A 452 -0.78 -7.97 -38.60
C TRP A 452 -0.76 -7.25 -37.24
N THR A 453 -0.97 -7.95 -36.13
CA THR A 453 -0.94 -7.37 -34.78
C THR A 453 0.41 -6.73 -34.46
N LEU A 454 1.52 -7.35 -34.90
CA LEU A 454 2.86 -6.77 -34.76
C LEU A 454 3.03 -5.50 -35.60
N ILE A 455 2.63 -5.53 -36.88
CA ILE A 455 2.69 -4.36 -37.78
C ILE A 455 1.82 -3.22 -37.23
N TRP A 456 0.61 -3.53 -36.79
CA TRP A 456 -0.31 -2.62 -36.13
C TRP A 456 0.34 -1.98 -34.90
N THR A 457 0.86 -2.81 -33.98
CA THR A 457 1.41 -2.35 -32.71
C THR A 457 2.62 -1.46 -32.93
N LEU A 458 3.55 -1.88 -33.79
CA LEU A 458 4.74 -1.08 -34.10
C LEU A 458 4.38 0.19 -34.86
N GLY A 459 3.54 0.10 -35.90
CA GLY A 459 3.15 1.23 -36.72
C GLY A 459 2.36 2.29 -35.95
N ALA A 460 1.26 1.88 -35.30
CA ALA A 460 0.39 2.80 -34.59
C ALA A 460 1.07 3.42 -33.36
N THR A 461 1.81 2.62 -32.57
CA THR A 461 2.48 3.13 -31.37
C THR A 461 3.65 4.03 -31.72
N THR A 462 4.51 3.64 -32.66
CA THR A 462 5.65 4.47 -33.07
C THR A 462 5.18 5.79 -33.66
N LEU A 463 4.09 5.77 -34.44
CA LEU A 463 3.49 6.98 -34.99
C LEU A 463 2.93 7.89 -33.87
N ALA A 464 2.18 7.33 -32.91
CA ALA A 464 1.68 8.07 -31.76
C ALA A 464 2.80 8.70 -30.93
N ILE A 465 3.87 7.94 -30.66
CA ILE A 465 5.04 8.40 -29.92
C ILE A 465 5.71 9.54 -30.68
N SER A 466 5.98 9.35 -31.96
CA SER A 466 6.66 10.35 -32.79
C SER A 466 5.88 11.66 -32.84
N ILE A 467 4.57 11.60 -33.11
CA ILE A 467 3.72 12.79 -33.18
C ILE A 467 3.65 13.47 -31.80
N GLY A 468 3.32 12.73 -30.75
CA GLY A 468 3.16 13.32 -29.41
C GLY A 468 4.46 13.94 -28.88
N PHE A 469 5.60 13.30 -29.14
CA PHE A 469 6.91 13.79 -28.76
C PHE A 469 7.28 15.06 -29.52
N ILE A 470 7.13 15.07 -30.85
CA ILE A 470 7.38 16.26 -31.68
C ILE A 470 6.50 17.43 -31.22
N LEU A 471 5.20 17.20 -31.01
CA LEU A 471 4.29 18.23 -30.51
C LEU A 471 4.71 18.75 -29.13
N SER A 472 5.20 17.89 -28.25
CA SER A 472 5.65 18.29 -26.91
C SER A 472 6.86 19.21 -26.97
N LEU A 473 7.83 18.90 -27.84
CA LEU A 473 9.01 19.73 -28.07
C LEU A 473 8.63 21.09 -28.65
N LEU A 474 7.74 21.12 -29.65
CA LEU A 474 7.27 22.35 -30.28
C LEU A 474 6.56 23.28 -29.29
N VAL A 475 5.68 22.73 -28.47
CA VAL A 475 4.92 23.50 -27.48
C VAL A 475 5.78 24.00 -26.32
N ASN A 476 6.84 23.26 -25.98
CA ASN A 476 7.71 23.65 -24.88
C ASN A 476 8.68 24.78 -25.26
N GLN A 477 8.95 25.01 -26.55
CA GLN A 477 9.85 26.09 -26.99
C GLN A 477 9.43 27.47 -26.49
N GLU A 478 10.38 28.25 -25.94
CA GLU A 478 10.14 29.59 -25.40
C GLU A 478 9.59 30.58 -26.44
N ARG A 479 9.99 30.43 -27.71
CA ARG A 479 9.60 31.31 -28.81
C ARG A 479 8.13 31.16 -29.23
N LEU A 480 7.45 30.09 -28.83
CA LEU A 480 6.05 29.85 -29.22
C LEU A 480 5.11 30.78 -28.44
N LYS A 481 4.46 31.70 -29.15
CA LYS A 481 3.36 32.52 -28.60
C LYS A 481 2.07 31.70 -28.57
N GLY A 482 1.23 31.91 -27.55
CA GLY A 482 -0.06 31.22 -27.44
C GLY A 482 0.00 29.77 -26.97
N LYS A 483 1.04 29.37 -26.20
CA LYS A 483 1.23 27.98 -25.70
C LYS A 483 -0.03 27.33 -25.12
N LYS A 484 -0.84 28.09 -24.39
CA LYS A 484 -2.10 27.60 -23.80
C LYS A 484 -3.08 27.09 -24.86
N PHE A 485 -3.23 27.80 -25.96
CA PHE A 485 -4.12 27.41 -27.06
C PHE A 485 -3.65 26.09 -27.69
N PHE A 486 -2.38 26.00 -28.07
CA PHE A 486 -1.82 24.79 -28.68
C PHE A 486 -1.88 23.58 -27.73
N ARG A 487 -1.58 23.78 -26.44
CA ARG A 487 -1.74 22.72 -25.41
C ARG A 487 -3.17 22.21 -25.36
N THR A 488 -4.16 23.10 -25.32
CA THR A 488 -5.57 22.71 -25.29
C THR A 488 -5.94 21.92 -26.55
N VAL A 489 -5.60 22.42 -27.74
CA VAL A 489 -5.95 21.78 -29.02
C VAL A 489 -5.33 20.39 -29.14
N PHE A 490 -4.05 20.21 -28.78
CA PHE A 490 -3.38 18.92 -28.88
C PHE A 490 -3.83 17.90 -27.83
N LEU A 491 -4.47 18.35 -26.74
CA LEU A 491 -5.08 17.47 -25.73
C LEU A 491 -6.52 17.08 -26.06
N LEU A 492 -7.19 17.77 -26.99
CA LEU A 492 -8.57 17.48 -27.38
C LEU A 492 -8.82 16.02 -27.79
N PRO A 493 -7.93 15.33 -28.55
CA PRO A 493 -8.17 13.94 -28.95
C PRO A 493 -8.33 12.99 -27.76
N TRP A 494 -7.69 13.29 -26.62
CA TRP A 494 -7.78 12.51 -25.40
C TRP A 494 -8.91 13.00 -24.46
N ALA A 495 -9.28 14.28 -24.54
CA ALA A 495 -10.38 14.83 -23.75
C ALA A 495 -11.75 14.31 -24.20
N VAL A 496 -11.91 13.97 -25.48
CA VAL A 496 -13.13 13.35 -26.01
C VAL A 496 -13.06 11.83 -25.82
N PRO A 497 -14.11 11.18 -25.30
CA PRO A 497 -14.15 9.73 -25.16
C PRO A 497 -13.84 9.01 -26.48
N ALA A 498 -12.83 8.14 -26.47
CA ALA A 498 -12.30 7.50 -27.69
C ALA A 498 -13.38 6.76 -28.50
N PHE A 499 -14.33 6.09 -27.83
CA PHE A 499 -15.37 5.31 -28.51
C PHE A 499 -16.23 6.18 -29.45
N ILE A 500 -16.61 7.39 -29.03
CA ILE A 500 -17.39 8.33 -29.85
C ILE A 500 -16.58 8.74 -31.07
N THR A 501 -15.31 9.10 -30.85
CA THR A 501 -14.41 9.54 -31.91
C THR A 501 -14.16 8.44 -32.95
N ILE A 502 -13.94 7.20 -32.51
CA ILE A 502 -13.75 6.05 -33.41
C ILE A 502 -15.01 5.81 -34.26
N MET A 503 -16.19 5.79 -33.63
CA MET A 503 -17.46 5.60 -34.34
C MET A 503 -17.75 6.76 -35.30
N PHE A 504 -17.46 8.00 -34.89
CA PHE A 504 -17.57 9.18 -35.73
C PHE A 504 -16.72 9.02 -37.00
N PHE A 505 -15.42 8.72 -36.86
CA PHE A 505 -14.56 8.51 -38.03
C PHE A 505 -14.99 7.33 -38.89
N SER A 506 -15.49 6.23 -38.29
CA SER A 506 -16.05 5.09 -39.02
C SER A 506 -17.23 5.48 -39.93
N ILE A 507 -18.11 6.38 -39.47
CA ILE A 507 -19.21 6.90 -40.28
C ILE A 507 -18.67 7.85 -41.36
N MET A 508 -17.73 8.73 -40.99
CA MET A 508 -17.17 9.73 -41.89
C MET A 508 -16.46 9.13 -43.11
N VAL A 509 -15.79 7.98 -42.93
CA VAL A 509 -15.10 7.25 -44.01
C VAL A 509 -15.89 6.08 -44.58
N SER A 510 -17.18 5.98 -44.26
CA SER A 510 -18.09 5.05 -44.93
C SER A 510 -18.21 5.39 -46.43
N SER A 511 -18.73 4.47 -47.24
CA SER A 511 -18.85 4.64 -48.70
C SER A 511 -19.64 5.90 -49.10
N THR A 512 -20.61 6.29 -48.26
CA THR A 512 -21.44 7.50 -48.40
C THR A 512 -21.02 8.61 -47.43
N GLY A 513 -19.95 8.41 -46.66
CA GLY A 513 -19.50 9.32 -45.63
C GLY A 513 -18.92 10.63 -46.20
N PRO A 514 -18.99 11.75 -45.46
CA PRO A 514 -18.51 13.04 -45.94
C PRO A 514 -17.03 13.05 -46.36
N ILE A 515 -16.14 12.33 -45.67
CA ILE A 515 -14.71 12.28 -46.05
C ILE A 515 -14.56 11.59 -47.41
N THR A 516 -15.25 10.48 -47.62
CA THR A 516 -15.22 9.75 -48.90
C THR A 516 -15.76 10.63 -50.04
N GLN A 517 -16.83 11.39 -49.79
CA GLN A 517 -17.40 12.32 -50.78
C GLN A 517 -16.45 13.48 -51.11
N ILE A 518 -15.79 14.06 -50.09
CA ILE A 518 -14.79 15.13 -50.28
C ILE A 518 -13.60 14.60 -51.10
N ILE A 519 -13.08 13.42 -50.75
CA ILE A 519 -11.98 12.79 -51.50
C ILE A 519 -12.41 12.57 -52.95
N LYS A 520 -13.63 12.08 -53.20
CA LYS A 520 -14.16 11.88 -54.56
C LYS A 520 -14.25 13.21 -55.32
N ALA A 521 -14.71 14.29 -54.68
CA ALA A 521 -14.82 15.59 -55.30
C ALA A 521 -13.46 16.19 -55.69
N VAL A 522 -12.43 15.98 -54.87
CA VAL A 522 -11.07 16.52 -55.11
C VAL A 522 -10.26 15.65 -56.08
N THR A 523 -10.34 14.32 -55.95
CA THR A 523 -9.49 13.38 -56.69
C THR A 523 -10.17 12.77 -57.93
N GLY A 524 -11.49 12.92 -58.06
CA GLY A 524 -12.30 12.25 -59.08
C GLY A 524 -12.51 10.75 -58.86
N GLN A 525 -11.86 10.12 -57.87
CA GLN A 525 -11.91 8.69 -57.62
C GLN A 525 -12.67 8.34 -56.33
N VAL A 526 -13.45 7.24 -56.37
CA VAL A 526 -14.13 6.71 -55.18
C VAL A 526 -13.16 5.83 -54.38
N ILE A 527 -12.62 6.37 -53.30
CA ILE A 527 -11.71 5.62 -52.40
C ILE A 527 -12.53 4.93 -51.31
N ASN A 528 -12.73 3.61 -51.44
CA ASN A 528 -13.47 2.81 -50.46
C ASN A 528 -12.58 2.38 -49.28
N ILE A 529 -12.40 3.27 -48.31
CA ILE A 529 -11.50 3.05 -47.16
C ILE A 529 -11.88 1.78 -46.37
N LYS A 530 -13.18 1.54 -46.11
CA LYS A 530 -13.65 0.41 -45.28
C LYS A 530 -13.72 -0.95 -45.99
N ASN A 531 -13.74 -0.97 -47.32
CA ASN A 531 -13.87 -2.20 -48.11
C ASN A 531 -12.52 -2.72 -48.63
N SER A 532 -11.45 -1.92 -48.53
CA SER A 532 -10.09 -2.32 -48.87
C SER A 532 -9.29 -2.63 -47.61
N SER A 533 -8.79 -3.87 -47.49
CA SER A 533 -7.97 -4.30 -46.35
C SER A 533 -6.80 -3.36 -46.09
N THR A 534 -6.06 -3.00 -47.14
CA THR A 534 -4.88 -2.13 -47.02
C THR A 534 -5.25 -0.72 -46.57
N LEU A 535 -6.28 -0.13 -47.17
CA LEU A 535 -6.70 1.23 -46.82
C LEU A 535 -7.28 1.30 -45.40
N THR A 536 -8.04 0.29 -44.99
CA THR A 536 -8.56 0.24 -43.62
C THR A 536 -7.42 0.13 -42.61
N ARG A 537 -6.44 -0.76 -42.85
CA ARG A 537 -5.25 -0.93 -42.01
C ARG A 537 -4.47 0.38 -41.85
N ILE A 538 -4.20 1.08 -42.95
CA ILE A 538 -3.51 2.38 -42.95
C ILE A 538 -4.31 3.42 -42.17
N PHE A 539 -5.61 3.53 -42.44
CA PHE A 539 -6.48 4.49 -41.76
C PHE A 539 -6.52 4.27 -40.24
N LEU A 540 -6.63 3.02 -39.79
CA LEU A 540 -6.62 2.68 -38.38
C LEU A 540 -5.29 3.07 -37.71
N ILE A 541 -4.15 2.87 -38.37
CA ILE A 541 -2.83 3.27 -37.85
C ILE A 541 -2.77 4.79 -37.66
N PHE A 542 -3.27 5.56 -38.62
CA PHE A 542 -3.32 7.02 -38.51
C PHE A 542 -4.28 7.48 -37.41
N LEU A 543 -5.47 6.88 -37.33
CA LEU A 543 -6.45 7.21 -36.30
C LEU A 543 -5.89 6.96 -34.90
N GLN A 544 -5.22 5.80 -34.70
CA GLN A 544 -4.58 5.49 -33.43
C GLN A 544 -3.35 6.36 -33.16
N GLY A 545 -2.56 6.67 -34.19
CA GLY A 545 -1.45 7.60 -34.11
C GLY A 545 -1.91 8.96 -33.58
N TRP A 546 -3.01 9.47 -34.12
CA TRP A 546 -3.60 10.73 -33.68
C TRP A 546 -4.17 10.66 -32.26
N LEU A 547 -5.00 9.67 -31.94
CA LEU A 547 -5.58 9.50 -30.60
C LEU A 547 -4.49 9.30 -29.53
N GLY A 548 -3.54 8.39 -29.79
CA GLY A 548 -2.45 8.07 -28.88
C GLY A 548 -1.45 9.21 -28.70
N SER A 549 -1.27 10.05 -29.73
CA SER A 549 -0.32 11.17 -29.67
C SER A 549 -0.65 12.17 -28.56
N ALA A 550 -1.93 12.39 -28.24
CA ALA A 550 -2.35 13.30 -27.19
C ALA A 550 -1.90 12.83 -25.79
N TYR A 551 -1.94 11.52 -25.53
CA TYR A 551 -1.42 10.94 -24.29
C TYR A 551 0.11 11.08 -24.21
N ILE A 552 0.83 10.72 -25.28
CA ILE A 552 2.30 10.86 -25.33
C ILE A 552 2.71 12.33 -25.18
N PHE A 553 1.98 13.24 -25.82
CA PHE A 553 2.17 14.68 -25.71
C PHE A 553 2.06 15.16 -24.26
N LEU A 554 0.98 14.75 -23.56
CA LEU A 554 0.77 15.10 -22.15
C LEU A 554 1.91 14.59 -21.26
N LEU A 555 2.25 13.32 -21.43
CA LEU A 555 3.29 12.62 -20.66
C LEU A 555 4.67 13.25 -20.88
N SER A 556 5.05 13.49 -22.14
CA SER A 556 6.33 14.10 -22.51
C SER A 556 6.41 15.56 -22.03
N THR A 557 5.30 16.29 -22.09
CA THR A 557 5.21 17.67 -21.60
C THR A 557 5.34 17.74 -20.07
N GLY A 558 4.85 16.75 -19.33
CA GLY A 558 5.02 16.65 -17.88
C GLY A 558 6.48 16.44 -17.49
N VAL A 559 7.15 15.49 -18.16
CA VAL A 559 8.59 15.23 -17.97
C VAL A 559 9.44 16.45 -18.32
N LEU A 560 9.14 17.11 -19.44
CA LEU A 560 9.81 18.34 -19.89
C LEU A 560 9.79 19.46 -18.86
N GLN A 561 8.71 19.58 -18.08
CA GLN A 561 8.59 20.59 -17.03
C GLN A 561 9.40 20.28 -15.78
N GLY A 562 9.82 19.03 -15.60
CA GLY A 562 10.68 18.60 -14.50
C GLY A 562 12.17 18.80 -14.76
N ILE A 563 12.58 19.14 -15.98
CA ILE A 563 14.00 19.38 -16.31
C ILE A 563 14.41 20.75 -15.74
N PRO A 564 15.39 20.82 -14.82
CA PRO A 564 15.90 22.07 -14.27
C PRO A 564 16.40 23.04 -15.35
N SER A 565 16.18 24.35 -15.16
CA SER A 565 16.59 25.38 -16.13
C SER A 565 18.11 25.62 -16.16
N ASP A 566 18.78 25.36 -15.05
CA ASP A 566 20.24 25.47 -14.89
C ASP A 566 21.03 24.63 -15.91
N LEU A 567 20.54 23.44 -16.29
CA LEU A 567 21.13 22.61 -17.34
C LEU A 567 21.14 23.31 -18.70
N TYR A 568 20.07 24.07 -19.01
CA TYR A 568 19.98 24.80 -20.27
C TYR A 568 20.81 26.09 -20.26
N GLU A 569 20.94 26.73 -19.09
CA GLU A 569 21.78 27.91 -18.89
C GLU A 569 23.27 27.54 -18.97
N ALA A 570 23.70 26.46 -18.31
CA ALA A 570 25.07 25.96 -18.39
C ALA A 570 25.46 25.62 -19.85
N ALA A 571 24.56 24.95 -20.58
CA ALA A 571 24.79 24.64 -21.99
C ALA A 571 24.87 25.90 -22.88
N GLU A 572 24.16 26.97 -22.51
CA GLU A 572 24.23 28.25 -23.23
C GLU A 572 25.55 28.98 -22.97
N ILE A 573 26.08 28.90 -21.75
CA ILE A 573 27.41 29.37 -21.40
C ILE A 573 28.49 28.62 -22.20
N ASP A 574 28.31 27.31 -22.40
CA ASP A 574 29.19 26.47 -23.24
C ASP A 574 28.99 26.69 -24.76
N GLY A 575 28.13 27.63 -25.16
CA GLY A 575 27.89 27.97 -26.57
C GLY A 575 27.01 26.98 -27.34
N ALA A 576 26.23 26.13 -26.65
CA ALA A 576 25.36 25.17 -27.30
C ALA A 576 24.15 25.83 -27.99
N THR A 577 23.97 25.51 -29.27
CA THR A 577 22.80 25.92 -30.07
C THR A 577 21.51 25.26 -29.58
N SER A 578 20.35 25.82 -29.93
CA SER A 578 19.04 25.25 -29.54
C SER A 578 18.83 23.80 -30.03
N TRP A 579 19.38 23.44 -31.19
CA TRP A 579 19.34 22.08 -31.70
C TRP A 579 20.23 21.13 -30.89
N GLN A 580 21.43 21.58 -30.51
CA GLN A 580 22.33 20.82 -29.63
C GLN A 580 21.69 20.63 -28.25
N LYS A 581 21.10 21.69 -27.66
CA LYS A 581 20.33 21.57 -26.39
C LYS A 581 19.20 20.56 -26.52
N THR A 582 18.43 20.61 -27.61
CA THR A 582 17.34 19.64 -27.85
C THR A 582 17.85 18.21 -27.98
N MET A 583 18.84 17.94 -28.83
CA MET A 583 19.30 16.58 -29.11
C MET A 583 20.23 15.98 -28.05
N ARG A 584 20.99 16.81 -27.32
CA ARG A 584 21.97 16.33 -26.33
C ARG A 584 21.47 16.40 -24.88
N ILE A 585 20.49 17.25 -24.58
CA ILE A 585 19.95 17.40 -23.23
C ILE A 585 18.50 16.93 -23.20
N THR A 586 17.63 17.61 -23.94
CA THR A 586 16.17 17.40 -23.83
C THR A 586 15.74 16.00 -24.27
N VAL A 587 16.11 15.58 -25.49
CA VAL A 587 15.68 14.28 -26.05
C VAL A 587 16.18 13.09 -25.22
N PRO A 588 17.48 13.01 -24.84
CA PRO A 588 17.96 11.93 -23.99
C PRO A 588 17.28 11.88 -22.62
N LEU A 589 17.08 13.03 -21.97
CA LEU A 589 16.43 13.09 -20.65
C LEU A 589 14.96 12.66 -20.72
N ILE A 590 14.20 13.13 -21.71
CA ILE A 590 12.81 12.71 -21.85
C ILE A 590 12.75 11.22 -22.18
N LEU A 591 13.53 10.73 -23.14
CA LEU A 591 13.51 9.31 -23.51
C LEU A 591 13.90 8.43 -22.32
N PHE A 592 14.88 8.82 -21.51
CA PHE A 592 15.26 8.09 -20.31
C PHE A 592 14.10 7.99 -19.31
N GLN A 593 13.43 9.11 -19.02
CA GLN A 593 12.34 9.17 -18.04
C GLN A 593 11.03 8.53 -18.56
N THR A 594 10.78 8.61 -19.87
CA THR A 594 9.54 8.12 -20.48
C THR A 594 9.64 6.68 -20.98
N ALA A 595 10.84 6.13 -21.20
CA ALA A 595 11.06 4.79 -21.75
C ALA A 595 10.23 3.69 -21.06
N PRO A 596 10.14 3.60 -19.72
CA PRO A 596 9.31 2.57 -19.06
C PRO A 596 7.82 2.69 -19.43
N LEU A 597 7.34 3.92 -19.60
CA LEU A 597 5.95 4.21 -19.95
C LEU A 597 5.68 3.94 -21.45
N LEU A 598 6.68 4.15 -22.30
CA LEU A 598 6.58 3.82 -23.73
C LEU A 598 6.43 2.32 -23.96
N VAL A 599 7.11 1.46 -23.19
CA VAL A 599 6.90 -0.01 -23.22
C VAL A 599 5.44 -0.34 -22.95
N GLY A 600 4.83 0.31 -21.96
CA GLY A 600 3.40 0.16 -21.66
C GLY A 600 2.47 0.52 -22.82
N GLN A 601 2.86 1.50 -23.66
CA GLN A 601 2.08 1.90 -24.84
C GLN A 601 2.10 0.86 -25.95
N TYR A 602 3.22 0.16 -26.15
CA TYR A 602 3.26 -0.98 -27.08
C TYR A 602 2.37 -2.12 -26.57
N THR A 603 2.42 -2.45 -25.28
CA THR A 603 1.54 -3.46 -24.67
C THR A 603 0.05 -3.08 -24.77
N PHE A 604 -0.27 -1.80 -24.61
CA PHE A 604 -1.63 -1.28 -24.78
C PHE A 604 -2.13 -1.45 -26.22
N ASN A 605 -1.36 -1.01 -27.22
CA ASN A 605 -1.78 -1.09 -28.62
C ASN A 605 -1.88 -2.52 -29.14
N PHE A 606 -1.04 -3.43 -28.64
CA PHE A 606 -1.14 -4.86 -28.94
C PHE A 606 -2.52 -5.43 -28.57
N ASN A 607 -3.13 -4.91 -27.50
CA ASN A 607 -4.42 -5.35 -26.98
C ASN A 607 -5.54 -4.30 -27.19
N ASN A 608 -5.40 -3.39 -28.16
CA ASN A 608 -6.37 -2.31 -28.38
C ASN A 608 -7.62 -2.81 -29.14
N PHE A 609 -8.45 -3.57 -28.44
CA PHE A 609 -9.69 -4.13 -28.95
C PHE A 609 -10.65 -3.06 -29.48
N SER A 610 -10.83 -1.98 -28.73
CA SER A 610 -11.89 -1.00 -28.94
C SER A 610 -11.81 -0.33 -30.31
N ILE A 611 -10.62 0.08 -30.77
CA ILE A 611 -10.49 0.76 -32.06
C ILE A 611 -10.81 -0.15 -33.24
N ILE A 612 -10.43 -1.42 -33.17
CA ILE A 612 -10.69 -2.39 -34.23
C ILE A 612 -12.19 -2.76 -34.25
N PHE A 613 -12.75 -3.05 -33.07
CA PHE A 613 -14.14 -3.50 -32.96
C PHE A 613 -15.13 -2.39 -33.32
N LEU A 614 -14.95 -1.19 -32.77
CA LEU A 614 -15.88 -0.07 -32.98
C LEU A 614 -15.79 0.54 -34.38
N PHE A 615 -14.63 0.45 -35.04
CA PHE A 615 -14.47 1.02 -36.38
C PHE A 615 -15.23 0.20 -37.43
N ASN A 616 -15.00 -1.10 -37.54
CA ASN A 616 -15.74 -1.95 -38.50
C ASN A 616 -15.72 -3.43 -38.12
N GLN A 617 -15.62 -3.75 -36.82
CA GLN A 617 -15.61 -5.11 -36.29
C GLN A 617 -14.51 -6.00 -36.91
N GLY A 618 -13.33 -5.43 -37.21
CA GLY A 618 -12.19 -6.18 -37.77
C GLY A 618 -12.26 -6.43 -39.29
N GLY A 619 -13.24 -5.87 -40.00
CA GLY A 619 -13.37 -6.02 -41.45
C GLY A 619 -12.30 -5.26 -42.27
N PRO A 620 -12.33 -5.38 -43.61
CA PRO A 620 -13.22 -6.23 -44.40
C PRO A 620 -12.93 -7.73 -44.21
N PHE A 621 -13.98 -8.56 -44.34
CA PHE A 621 -13.85 -10.01 -44.19
C PHE A 621 -13.31 -10.65 -45.48
N ASN A 622 -12.31 -11.50 -45.33
CA ASN A 622 -11.80 -12.31 -46.43
C ASN A 622 -11.79 -13.79 -46.01
N PRO A 623 -12.89 -14.52 -46.27
CA PRO A 623 -13.03 -15.92 -45.87
C PRO A 623 -11.93 -16.84 -46.42
N SER A 624 -11.35 -16.52 -47.59
CA SER A 624 -10.29 -17.33 -48.20
C SER A 624 -8.98 -17.31 -47.41
N LEU A 625 -8.71 -16.25 -46.65
CA LEU A 625 -7.47 -16.07 -45.90
C LEU A 625 -7.63 -16.29 -44.39
N TYR A 626 -8.77 -15.90 -43.82
CA TYR A 626 -8.98 -15.86 -42.36
C TYR A 626 -10.09 -16.82 -41.89
N GLY A 627 -10.66 -17.61 -42.81
CA GLY A 627 -11.88 -18.36 -42.57
C GLY A 627 -13.06 -17.46 -42.23
N ASN A 628 -14.16 -18.06 -41.75
CA ASN A 628 -15.34 -17.31 -41.31
C ASN A 628 -15.22 -16.79 -39.86
N LEU A 629 -14.01 -16.76 -39.29
CA LEU A 629 -13.77 -16.45 -37.87
C LEU A 629 -13.06 -15.11 -37.64
N ALA A 630 -12.43 -14.52 -38.66
CA ALA A 630 -11.70 -13.26 -38.56
C ALA A 630 -11.82 -12.40 -39.82
N GLY A 631 -11.64 -11.10 -39.66
CA GLY A 631 -11.51 -10.13 -40.73
C GLY A 631 -10.06 -9.65 -40.90
N SER A 632 -9.81 -8.88 -41.95
CA SER A 632 -8.44 -8.51 -42.33
C SER A 632 -7.78 -7.49 -41.42
N THR A 633 -8.52 -6.80 -40.55
CA THR A 633 -7.95 -5.82 -39.60
C THR A 633 -7.99 -6.31 -38.16
N ASP A 634 -8.52 -7.51 -37.91
CA ASP A 634 -8.52 -8.11 -36.58
C ASP A 634 -7.10 -8.22 -36.05
N ILE A 635 -6.92 -7.76 -34.83
CA ILE A 635 -5.74 -8.05 -34.01
C ILE A 635 -6.06 -9.23 -33.10
N LEU A 636 -5.04 -9.82 -32.47
CA LEU A 636 -5.23 -11.04 -31.70
C LEU A 636 -6.33 -10.94 -30.62
N ILE A 637 -6.47 -9.80 -29.94
CA ILE A 637 -7.53 -9.65 -28.93
C ILE A 637 -8.93 -9.59 -29.53
N SER A 638 -9.12 -8.94 -30.69
CA SER A 638 -10.43 -8.93 -31.37
C SER A 638 -10.75 -10.28 -31.98
N TYR A 639 -9.73 -11.01 -32.41
CA TYR A 639 -9.86 -12.39 -32.81
C TYR A 639 -10.26 -13.33 -31.66
N ILE A 640 -9.60 -13.24 -30.49
CA ILE A 640 -9.98 -13.98 -29.28
C ILE A 640 -11.44 -13.69 -28.92
N TYR A 641 -11.87 -12.43 -28.97
CA TYR A 641 -13.27 -12.06 -28.71
C TYR A 641 -14.24 -12.78 -29.66
N LYS A 642 -13.94 -12.79 -30.97
CA LYS A 642 -14.77 -13.52 -31.95
C LYS A 642 -14.77 -15.02 -31.69
N LEU A 643 -13.62 -15.61 -31.37
CA LEU A 643 -13.53 -17.03 -31.04
C LEU A 643 -14.38 -17.38 -29.81
N THR A 644 -14.22 -16.64 -28.72
CA THR A 644 -14.79 -16.98 -27.41
C THR A 644 -16.24 -16.56 -27.26
N ILE A 645 -16.59 -15.33 -27.65
CA ILE A 645 -17.92 -14.74 -27.42
C ILE A 645 -18.87 -15.03 -28.57
N GLN A 646 -18.41 -14.89 -29.82
CA GLN A 646 -19.30 -15.06 -30.99
C GLN A 646 -19.40 -16.53 -31.42
N ASN A 647 -18.29 -17.27 -31.34
CA ASN A 647 -18.20 -18.62 -31.89
C ASN A 647 -18.00 -19.71 -30.81
N GLN A 648 -18.00 -19.37 -29.52
CA GLN A 648 -17.95 -20.32 -28.41
C GLN A 648 -16.75 -21.31 -28.43
N TYR A 649 -15.62 -20.90 -28.99
CA TYR A 649 -14.34 -21.60 -28.93
C TYR A 649 -13.50 -21.12 -27.73
N GLN A 650 -13.98 -21.30 -26.49
CA GLN A 650 -13.31 -20.76 -25.30
C GLN A 650 -11.99 -21.46 -24.96
N GLY A 651 -11.87 -22.78 -25.16
CA GLY A 651 -10.66 -23.54 -24.87
C GLY A 651 -9.45 -23.04 -25.65
N ILE A 652 -9.57 -23.02 -26.99
CA ILE A 652 -8.51 -22.49 -27.86
C ILE A 652 -8.34 -20.97 -27.72
N GLY A 653 -9.41 -20.20 -27.50
CA GLY A 653 -9.31 -18.77 -27.23
C GLY A 653 -8.53 -18.46 -25.95
N ALA A 654 -8.72 -19.24 -24.89
CA ALA A 654 -7.93 -19.17 -23.68
C ALA A 654 -6.47 -19.54 -23.93
N ALA A 655 -6.19 -20.60 -24.70
CA ALA A 655 -4.82 -20.97 -25.07
C ALA A 655 -4.10 -19.85 -25.84
N ILE A 656 -4.75 -19.23 -26.82
CA ILE A 656 -4.21 -18.07 -27.55
C ILE A 656 -3.92 -16.91 -26.56
N THR A 657 -4.85 -16.64 -25.63
CA THR A 657 -4.67 -15.61 -24.60
C THR A 657 -3.42 -15.88 -23.76
N ILE A 658 -3.22 -17.11 -23.27
CA ILE A 658 -2.04 -17.47 -22.47
C ILE A 658 -0.74 -17.32 -23.26
N VAL A 659 -0.69 -17.82 -24.50
CA VAL A 659 0.50 -17.68 -25.38
C VAL A 659 0.88 -16.21 -25.53
N ILE A 660 -0.10 -15.36 -25.84
CA ILE A 660 0.12 -13.92 -26.03
C ILE A 660 0.56 -13.26 -24.73
N SER A 661 -0.10 -13.56 -23.60
CA SER A 661 0.28 -13.00 -22.31
C SER A 661 1.72 -13.33 -21.95
N VAL A 662 2.18 -14.57 -22.16
CA VAL A 662 3.56 -14.97 -21.91
C VAL A 662 4.54 -14.21 -22.81
N VAL A 663 4.24 -14.10 -24.11
CA VAL A 663 5.07 -13.35 -25.05
C VAL A 663 5.14 -11.86 -24.67
N LEU A 664 4.01 -11.25 -24.33
CA LEU A 664 3.96 -9.84 -23.91
C LEU A 664 4.69 -9.61 -22.59
N MET A 665 4.53 -10.49 -21.60
CA MET A 665 5.28 -10.42 -20.35
C MET A 665 6.79 -10.51 -20.60
N PHE A 666 7.22 -11.41 -21.48
CA PHE A 666 8.63 -11.55 -21.85
C PHE A 666 9.17 -10.29 -22.55
N VAL A 667 8.43 -9.75 -23.53
CA VAL A 667 8.82 -8.52 -24.23
C VAL A 667 8.85 -7.32 -23.28
N ALA A 668 7.84 -7.18 -22.41
CA ALA A 668 7.80 -6.13 -21.40
C ALA A 668 8.97 -6.25 -20.42
N TRP A 669 9.25 -7.46 -19.93
CA TRP A 669 10.40 -7.72 -19.05
C TRP A 669 11.74 -7.35 -19.71
N LEU A 670 11.94 -7.70 -21.00
CA LEU A 670 13.12 -7.27 -21.75
C LEU A 670 13.20 -5.74 -21.87
N GLY A 671 12.07 -5.08 -22.15
CA GLY A 671 11.97 -3.63 -22.24
C GLY A 671 12.36 -2.94 -20.92
N TYR A 672 11.78 -3.39 -19.80
CA TYR A 672 12.08 -2.86 -18.47
C TYR A 672 13.54 -3.14 -18.07
N ARG A 673 14.01 -4.39 -18.21
CA ARG A 673 15.39 -4.77 -17.86
C ARG A 673 16.45 -3.97 -18.63
N ASN A 674 16.18 -3.61 -19.88
CA ASN A 674 17.13 -2.88 -20.71
C ASN A 674 17.06 -1.36 -20.53
N THR A 675 16.05 -0.84 -19.83
CA THR A 675 15.91 0.60 -19.58
C THR A 675 16.83 1.02 -18.43
N LYS A 676 17.74 1.98 -18.70
CA LYS A 676 18.71 2.46 -17.70
C LYS A 676 18.05 3.04 -16.44
N ALA A 677 16.86 3.63 -16.56
CA ALA A 677 16.07 4.15 -15.43
C ALA A 677 15.78 3.09 -14.34
N PHE A 678 15.75 1.80 -14.67
CA PHE A 678 15.55 0.70 -13.71
C PHE A 678 16.85 0.04 -13.23
N LYS A 679 18.00 0.39 -13.83
CA LYS A 679 19.32 -0.13 -13.43
C LYS A 679 20.05 0.80 -12.44
N GLU A 680 19.62 2.05 -12.37
CA GLU A 680 20.26 3.13 -11.61
C GLU A 680 19.46 3.51 -10.34
N GLU A 681 18.29 2.90 -10.11
CA GLU A 681 17.59 2.80 -8.82
C GLU A 681 17.88 1.44 -8.19
#